data_AF-A0A0K1PGX4-F1
#
_entry.id   AF-A0A0K1PGX4-F1
#
_cell.length_a   1.000
_cell.length_b   1.000
_cell.length_c   1.000
_cell.angle_alpha   90.00
_cell.angle_beta   90.00
_cell.angle_gamma   90.00
#
_symmetry.space_group_name_H-M   'P 1'
#
loop_
_entity.id
_entity.type
_entity.pdbx_description
1 polymer ?
#
loop_
_entity_poly.entity_id
_entity_poly.type
_entity_poly.pdbx_seq_one_letter_code
_entity_poly.pdbx_strand_id
1 'polypeptide(L)'
;MSLIPQVIAWAQRRPTWLQPAIRTLVEEGMLSDSDIDGLLERCKANVIGGECVDAVTFGQGAGGSHAGTSRMPVAIEQIAELRNVNAIVAPRPLRLAPSGLTVIYGANGAGKSGYARVLKRACGARGKAEPIRPNVFEPASGAPSAKISYLVGGDLQEFSWSEGVHPTPDLARVTIFDGISASVYATEEAPVAYLPAGLDVFEKLAQALLRAKGKIQGEIDAIKIGLPLPMVPQNTPAAAVLANLDGNEARTRITALATLTEEERSRVPGLREEVARLAAEDPAVIAKELRLRLARVKDLVDRLATLATSLDAGRLVEVRTVVAQADAAAVAARVSAAATFASEPIEGVGEGAWQVLWFAAQKYSEAVAYRALPFPNTGEAARCVLCQQELGDEGGQRMRRFDDFIRDTTAAKAEAALQRLHAQRTALEALTLPEFKESGPRDEIDHLRAGLGAEIGEWINRMASRRQAFLQIVGGDEPVAIPEPVPVPSGLGEVLEVIEQDIAVVAGSAASDRLKQARIELADLEGRLVLAEHYDLVVAELDRRARLAKLQQVASALSTTEISKKGAELATGAVTTNLVAAFQTELKALGLGEVRVDVVPRGGKAGRVLHQVTLRTPKGDVPPTGILSEGEFRSVALAAMLAELSLESSGSAIVFDDPVSSLDHLRRNRVAHRLAQLAKSRQVVVFTHDASFVLFLTEKAKEERASIEFQTIQREYAGPGSCADDVPWEQKSVEKRIAAMEHRIRNADSVWRKSGAEAYDAEVRWLYGALRETWEQAVAMKLLKDVVSPFRRGVDIGKLKTLSVSPADAEGPLAGQARCSAILRGHTKSPELNESLPTVAEMAADVATLRAWLAEIDKRKSSLAPSALRADVS
;
A
#
# COMPACT_ATOMS: atom_id res chain seq x y z
N MET A 1 -1.73 -4.77 -35.95
CA MET A 1 -2.93 -5.39 -36.57
C MET A 1 -4.16 -4.87 -35.84
N SER A 2 -5.24 -4.55 -36.54
CA SER A 2 -6.49 -4.09 -35.92
C SER A 2 -7.23 -5.25 -35.24
N LEU A 3 -7.75 -5.03 -34.04
CA LEU A 3 -8.55 -6.00 -33.28
C LEU A 3 -10.05 -5.85 -33.53
N ILE A 4 -10.46 -4.94 -34.41
CA ILE A 4 -11.87 -4.60 -34.66
C ILE A 4 -12.73 -5.79 -35.07
N PRO A 5 -12.28 -6.73 -35.93
CA PRO A 5 -13.07 -7.92 -36.24
C PRO A 5 -13.41 -8.75 -34.99
N GLN A 6 -12.49 -8.82 -34.03
CA GLN A 6 -12.68 -9.54 -32.77
C GLN A 6 -13.62 -8.78 -31.81
N VAL A 7 -13.55 -7.44 -31.83
CA VAL A 7 -14.47 -6.56 -31.08
C VAL A 7 -15.90 -6.72 -31.61
N ILE A 8 -16.08 -6.70 -32.94
CA ILE A 8 -17.40 -6.85 -33.57
C ILE A 8 -18.01 -8.23 -33.25
N ALA A 9 -17.22 -9.31 -33.40
CA ALA A 9 -17.68 -10.66 -33.09
C ALA A 9 -18.09 -10.83 -31.61
N TRP A 10 -17.38 -10.14 -30.70
CA TRP A 10 -17.75 -10.09 -29.28
C TRP A 10 -19.02 -9.27 -29.04
N ALA A 11 -19.15 -8.11 -29.69
CA ALA A 11 -20.27 -7.19 -29.56
C ALA A 11 -21.61 -7.82 -29.96
N GLN A 12 -21.61 -8.64 -31.02
CA GLN A 12 -22.80 -9.36 -31.50
C GLN A 12 -23.40 -10.33 -30.47
N ARG A 13 -22.60 -10.78 -29.49
CA ARG A 13 -23.03 -11.70 -28.41
C ARG A 13 -23.39 -10.98 -27.12
N ARG A 14 -23.53 -9.65 -27.14
CA ARG A 14 -23.88 -8.82 -25.98
C ARG A 14 -25.37 -8.45 -25.99
N PRO A 15 -25.96 -8.09 -24.83
CA PRO A 15 -27.33 -7.59 -24.77
C PRO A 15 -27.56 -6.45 -25.77
N THR A 16 -28.74 -6.43 -26.39
CA THR A 16 -29.09 -5.46 -27.46
C THR A 16 -28.95 -4.02 -27.01
N TRP A 17 -29.22 -3.71 -25.73
CA TRP A 17 -29.06 -2.36 -25.17
C TRP A 17 -27.62 -1.83 -25.20
N LEU A 18 -26.61 -2.72 -25.18
CA LEU A 18 -25.19 -2.37 -25.16
C LEU A 18 -24.57 -2.23 -26.57
N GLN A 19 -25.14 -2.93 -27.55
CA GLN A 19 -24.62 -2.99 -28.92
C GLN A 19 -24.48 -1.61 -29.60
N PRO A 20 -25.44 -0.65 -29.49
CA PRO A 20 -25.30 0.68 -30.08
C PRO A 20 -24.08 1.45 -29.57
N ALA A 21 -23.77 1.35 -28.27
CA ALA A 21 -22.61 2.03 -27.69
C ALA A 21 -21.29 1.42 -28.21
N ILE A 22 -21.24 0.09 -28.36
CA ILE A 22 -20.08 -0.57 -28.96
C ILE A 22 -19.93 -0.18 -30.43
N ARG A 23 -21.03 -0.15 -31.20
CA ARG A 23 -21.01 0.30 -32.60
C ARG A 23 -20.47 1.72 -32.73
N THR A 24 -21.00 2.66 -31.95
CA THR A 24 -20.57 4.07 -31.95
C THR A 24 -19.09 4.20 -31.59
N LEU A 25 -18.59 3.43 -30.61
CA LEU A 25 -17.16 3.40 -30.30
C LEU A 25 -16.29 2.81 -31.43
N VAL A 26 -16.82 1.87 -32.21
CA VAL A 26 -16.12 1.29 -33.37
C VAL A 26 -16.20 2.22 -34.59
N GLU A 27 -17.26 3.00 -34.77
CA GLU A 27 -17.47 3.86 -35.94
C GLU A 27 -16.96 5.30 -35.74
N GLU A 28 -17.10 5.85 -34.54
CA GLU A 28 -16.81 7.26 -34.23
C GLU A 28 -15.66 7.42 -33.23
N GLY A 29 -15.28 6.35 -32.54
CA GLY A 29 -14.14 6.35 -31.62
C GLY A 29 -14.40 7.01 -30.26
N MET A 30 -15.56 7.63 -30.04
CA MET A 30 -15.94 8.26 -28.77
C MET A 30 -17.44 8.13 -28.52
N LEU A 31 -17.87 8.35 -27.28
CA LEU A 31 -19.28 8.46 -26.90
C LEU A 31 -19.53 9.85 -26.32
N SER A 32 -20.55 10.52 -26.83
CA SER A 32 -21.05 11.77 -26.27
C SER A 32 -21.84 11.52 -24.98
N ASP A 33 -22.12 12.58 -24.23
CA ASP A 33 -22.97 12.48 -23.04
C ASP A 33 -24.39 12.02 -23.39
N SER A 34 -24.90 12.42 -24.56
CA SER A 34 -26.18 11.95 -25.11
C SER A 34 -26.17 10.43 -25.38
N ASP A 35 -25.04 9.88 -25.84
CA ASP A 35 -24.93 8.43 -26.07
C ASP A 35 -24.94 7.65 -24.77
N ILE A 36 -24.34 8.20 -23.71
CA ILE A 36 -24.33 7.61 -22.37
C ILE A 36 -25.73 7.66 -21.76
N ASP A 37 -26.48 8.75 -21.95
CA ASP A 37 -27.88 8.84 -21.53
C ASP A 37 -28.75 7.84 -22.29
N GLY A 38 -28.59 7.74 -23.61
CA GLY A 38 -29.27 6.73 -24.42
C GLY A 38 -28.92 5.30 -24.01
N LEU A 39 -27.65 5.03 -23.66
CA LEU A 39 -27.21 3.73 -23.13
C LEU A 39 -27.91 3.39 -21.82
N LEU A 40 -28.03 4.37 -20.93
CA LEU A 40 -28.69 4.19 -19.64
C LEU A 40 -30.18 3.93 -19.80
N GLU A 41 -30.88 4.71 -20.62
CA GLU A 41 -32.32 4.54 -20.85
C GLU A 41 -32.63 3.19 -21.52
N ARG A 42 -31.80 2.73 -22.46
CA ARG A 42 -31.91 1.38 -23.02
C ARG A 42 -31.68 0.29 -21.97
N CYS A 43 -30.74 0.49 -21.05
CA CYS A 43 -30.51 -0.45 -19.94
C CYS A 43 -31.73 -0.50 -18.99
N LYS A 44 -32.31 0.66 -18.64
CA LYS A 44 -33.54 0.75 -17.85
C LYS A 44 -34.71 0.05 -18.55
N ALA A 45 -34.94 0.30 -19.84
CA ALA A 45 -36.01 -0.36 -20.60
C ALA A 45 -35.86 -1.89 -20.60
N ASN A 46 -34.63 -2.39 -20.78
CA ASN A 46 -34.36 -3.82 -20.79
C ASN A 46 -34.58 -4.51 -19.43
N VAL A 47 -34.27 -3.83 -18.32
CA VAL A 47 -34.35 -4.41 -16.96
C VAL A 47 -35.72 -4.18 -16.31
N ILE A 48 -36.32 -3.00 -16.49
CA ILE A 48 -37.54 -2.57 -15.81
C ILE A 48 -38.80 -2.86 -16.64
N GLY A 49 -38.65 -3.08 -17.94
CA GLY A 49 -39.73 -3.25 -18.91
C GLY A 49 -40.05 -1.96 -19.65
N GLY A 50 -39.78 -1.96 -20.95
CA GLY A 50 -40.03 -0.88 -21.92
C GLY A 50 -39.84 -1.41 -23.34
N GLU A 51 -40.03 -0.59 -24.36
CA GLU A 51 -39.78 -1.00 -25.75
C GLU A 51 -38.31 -1.44 -25.92
N CYS A 52 -38.12 -2.71 -26.26
CA CYS A 52 -36.81 -3.30 -26.46
C CYS A 52 -36.35 -2.96 -27.87
N VAL A 53 -35.14 -2.40 -28.00
CA VAL A 53 -34.59 -2.03 -29.30
C VAL A 53 -34.11 -3.28 -30.04
N ASP A 54 -34.38 -3.34 -31.34
CA ASP A 54 -33.90 -4.40 -32.23
C ASP A 54 -32.37 -4.53 -32.22
N ALA A 55 -31.90 -5.74 -32.50
CA ALA A 55 -30.47 -6.03 -32.61
C ALA A 55 -29.81 -5.13 -33.68
N VAL A 56 -28.68 -4.52 -33.31
CA VAL A 56 -27.98 -3.61 -34.22
C VAL A 56 -27.14 -4.43 -35.20
N THR A 57 -27.33 -4.19 -36.50
CA THR A 57 -26.46 -4.76 -37.52
C THR A 57 -25.15 -3.96 -37.57
N PHE A 58 -24.02 -4.62 -37.32
CA PHE A 58 -22.70 -4.06 -37.58
C PHE A 58 -22.47 -4.12 -39.10
N GLY A 59 -22.38 -2.98 -39.77
CA GLY A 59 -22.21 -2.94 -41.22
C GLY A 59 -20.92 -3.64 -41.66
N GLN A 60 -20.94 -4.35 -42.81
CA GLN A 60 -19.75 -5.02 -43.36
C GLN A 60 -18.62 -4.07 -43.83
N GLY A 61 -18.76 -2.77 -43.58
CA GLY A 61 -17.73 -1.74 -43.76
C GLY A 61 -17.39 -0.96 -42.48
N ALA A 62 -17.83 -1.42 -41.29
CA ALA A 62 -17.56 -0.79 -39.99
C ALA A 62 -16.09 -1.01 -39.56
N GLY A 63 -15.17 -0.48 -40.35
CA GLY A 63 -13.74 -0.32 -40.06
C GLY A 63 -13.19 1.00 -40.60
N GLY A 64 -14.06 1.90 -41.09
CA GLY A 64 -13.70 3.06 -41.91
C GLY A 64 -12.99 4.22 -41.19
N SER A 65 -12.95 4.24 -39.86
CA SER A 65 -12.37 5.36 -39.09
C SER A 65 -11.27 4.94 -38.09
N HIS A 66 -11.09 3.63 -37.88
CA HIS A 66 -9.97 3.07 -37.13
C HIS A 66 -8.83 2.59 -38.04
N ALA A 67 -8.75 3.11 -39.28
CA ALA A 67 -7.47 3.24 -39.94
C ALA A 67 -6.62 4.08 -39.00
N GLY A 68 -5.85 3.41 -38.14
CA GLY A 68 -5.22 4.00 -36.98
C GLY A 68 -4.64 5.34 -37.39
N THR A 69 -5.17 6.42 -36.82
CA THR A 69 -4.71 7.77 -37.14
C THR A 69 -3.20 7.71 -37.07
N SER A 70 -2.54 7.69 -38.22
CA SER A 70 -1.11 7.77 -38.31
C SER A 70 -0.82 9.18 -37.84
N ARG A 71 -0.64 9.31 -36.53
CA ARG A 71 -0.44 10.59 -35.88
C ARG A 71 0.87 11.10 -36.47
N MET A 72 0.79 12.20 -37.21
CA MET A 72 1.93 12.75 -37.94
C MET A 72 3.13 12.97 -37.00
N PRO A 73 4.36 12.61 -37.40
CA PRO A 73 5.52 12.64 -36.51
C PRO A 73 5.76 14.05 -35.98
N VAL A 74 6.09 14.16 -34.70
CA VAL A 74 6.46 15.43 -34.07
C VAL A 74 7.97 15.54 -33.95
N ALA A 75 8.57 16.61 -34.46
CA ALA A 75 10.00 16.91 -34.32
C ALA A 75 10.20 18.29 -33.67
N ILE A 76 11.11 18.42 -32.71
CA ILE A 76 11.42 19.71 -32.09
C ILE A 76 12.47 20.41 -32.93
N GLU A 77 12.22 21.64 -33.36
CA GLU A 77 13.18 22.41 -34.16
C GLU A 77 14.04 23.32 -33.27
N GLN A 78 13.43 23.96 -32.27
CA GLN A 78 14.12 24.98 -31.50
C GLN A 78 13.57 25.14 -30.08
N ILE A 79 14.46 25.46 -29.14
CA ILE A 79 14.13 25.97 -27.80
C ILE A 79 14.76 27.35 -27.61
N ALA A 80 13.94 28.35 -27.31
CA ALA A 80 14.35 29.75 -27.20
C ALA A 80 13.71 30.43 -25.98
N GLU A 81 14.17 31.66 -25.70
CA GLU A 81 13.55 32.57 -24.71
C GLU A 81 13.36 31.95 -23.31
N LEU A 82 14.36 31.21 -22.83
CA LEU A 82 14.32 30.66 -21.47
C LEU A 82 14.36 31.81 -20.46
N ARG A 83 13.36 31.87 -19.58
CA ARG A 83 13.28 32.83 -18.48
C ARG A 83 13.04 32.09 -17.17
N ASN A 84 13.73 32.50 -16.10
CA ASN A 84 13.60 31.88 -14.78
C ASN A 84 13.88 30.36 -14.75
N VAL A 85 14.65 29.83 -15.71
CA VAL A 85 15.05 28.42 -15.78
C VAL A 85 16.46 28.27 -15.19
N ASN A 86 16.55 27.94 -13.90
CA ASN A 86 17.84 27.90 -13.19
C ASN A 86 18.64 29.21 -13.41
N ALA A 87 19.97 29.14 -13.47
CA ALA A 87 20.82 30.28 -13.78
C ALA A 87 21.07 30.46 -15.29
N ILE A 88 20.21 29.92 -16.15
CA ILE A 88 20.41 29.96 -17.61
C ILE A 88 20.12 31.36 -18.15
N VAL A 89 21.06 31.89 -18.93
CA VAL A 89 20.92 33.18 -19.63
C VAL A 89 20.42 33.01 -21.06
N ALA A 90 20.73 31.88 -21.71
CA ALA A 90 20.29 31.50 -23.06
C ALA A 90 20.26 32.65 -24.10
N PRO A 91 21.40 33.33 -24.36
CA PRO A 91 21.45 34.42 -25.33
C PRO A 91 21.18 33.98 -26.78
N ARG A 92 21.28 32.67 -27.06
CA ARG A 92 21.04 32.07 -28.37
C ARG A 92 20.11 30.87 -28.21
N PRO A 93 19.23 30.60 -29.19
CA PRO A 93 18.36 29.44 -29.14
C PRO A 93 19.15 28.14 -29.31
N LEU A 94 18.66 27.07 -28.69
CA LEU A 94 19.13 25.71 -28.95
C LEU A 94 18.40 25.16 -30.19
N ARG A 95 19.15 24.93 -31.27
CA ARG A 95 18.61 24.43 -32.56
C ARG A 95 18.79 22.92 -32.66
N LEU A 96 17.79 22.24 -33.20
CA LEU A 96 17.75 20.79 -33.32
C LEU A 96 17.41 20.39 -34.76
N ALA A 97 18.11 19.39 -35.29
CA ALA A 97 17.87 18.89 -36.64
C ALA A 97 16.52 18.17 -36.68
N PRO A 98 15.57 18.49 -37.60
CA PRO A 98 14.23 17.90 -37.62
C PRO A 98 14.21 16.40 -37.92
N SER A 99 15.34 15.84 -38.37
CA SER A 99 15.53 14.41 -38.61
C SER A 99 16.96 14.00 -38.29
N GLY A 100 17.19 12.69 -38.06
CA GLY A 100 18.50 12.18 -37.71
C GLY A 100 18.87 12.39 -36.24
N LEU A 101 20.17 12.39 -35.98
CA LEU A 101 20.75 12.49 -34.64
C LEU A 101 21.28 13.90 -34.36
N THR A 102 20.76 14.58 -33.34
CA THR A 102 21.35 15.82 -32.82
C THR A 102 22.07 15.54 -31.50
N VAL A 103 23.38 15.77 -31.45
CA VAL A 103 24.19 15.59 -30.23
C VAL A 103 24.47 16.95 -29.59
N ILE A 104 24.01 17.12 -28.35
CA ILE A 104 24.17 18.33 -27.56
C ILE A 104 25.22 18.08 -26.48
N TYR A 105 26.41 18.59 -26.72
CA TYR A 105 27.55 18.46 -25.81
C TYR A 105 27.68 19.68 -24.90
N GLY A 106 28.24 19.49 -23.70
CA GLY A 106 28.66 20.60 -22.86
C GLY A 106 29.29 20.11 -21.57
N ALA A 107 30.20 20.88 -20.98
CA ALA A 107 30.82 20.55 -19.70
C ALA A 107 29.80 20.54 -18.54
N ASN A 108 30.20 19.98 -17.40
CA ASN A 108 29.39 20.05 -16.19
C ASN A 108 29.18 21.50 -15.77
N GLY A 109 27.96 21.85 -15.37
CA GLY A 109 27.58 23.22 -15.04
C GLY A 109 27.35 24.16 -16.23
N ALA A 110 27.38 23.67 -17.48
CA ALA A 110 27.14 24.51 -18.66
C ALA A 110 25.66 24.88 -18.90
N GLY A 111 24.70 24.24 -18.22
CA GLY A 111 23.26 24.54 -18.35
C GLY A 111 22.42 23.49 -19.09
N LYS A 112 23.03 22.40 -19.59
CA LYS A 112 22.33 21.30 -20.31
C LYS A 112 21.07 20.81 -19.59
N SER A 113 21.18 20.51 -18.29
CA SER A 113 20.08 19.97 -17.49
C SER A 113 18.90 20.93 -17.38
N GLY A 114 19.11 22.26 -17.48
CA GLY A 114 17.98 23.21 -17.48
C GLY A 114 17.18 23.14 -18.79
N TYR A 115 17.84 23.02 -19.95
CA TYR A 115 17.14 22.73 -21.21
C TYR A 115 16.40 21.39 -21.17
N ALA A 116 17.05 20.34 -20.66
CA ALA A 116 16.42 19.03 -20.52
C ALA A 116 15.20 19.08 -19.58
N ARG A 117 15.25 19.83 -18.47
CA ARG A 117 14.10 20.00 -17.55
C ARG A 117 12.92 20.70 -18.20
N VAL A 118 13.15 21.73 -19.03
CA VAL A 118 12.08 22.41 -19.79
C VAL A 118 11.38 21.39 -20.70
N LEU A 119 12.16 20.61 -21.46
CA LEU A 119 11.61 19.55 -22.30
C LEU A 119 10.81 18.52 -21.49
N LYS A 120 11.32 18.08 -20.33
CA LYS A 120 10.63 17.12 -19.44
C LYS A 120 9.26 17.62 -18.97
N ARG A 121 9.08 18.94 -18.85
CA ARG A 121 7.81 19.56 -18.43
C ARG A 121 6.89 19.90 -19.60
N ALA A 122 7.46 20.19 -20.76
CA ALA A 122 6.72 20.59 -21.95
C ALA A 122 6.32 19.42 -22.85
N CYS A 123 6.95 18.25 -22.71
CA CYS A 123 6.74 17.05 -23.52
C CYS A 123 6.29 15.84 -22.67
N GLY A 124 6.12 14.68 -23.32
CA GLY A 124 5.69 13.42 -22.70
C GLY A 124 6.78 12.68 -21.91
N ALA A 125 7.28 13.26 -20.81
CA ALA A 125 8.20 12.56 -19.91
C ALA A 125 7.44 11.63 -18.93
N ARG A 126 7.98 10.42 -18.70
CA ARG A 126 7.49 9.52 -17.65
C ARG A 126 8.14 9.84 -16.30
N GLY A 127 7.34 9.75 -15.24
CA GLY A 127 7.78 10.03 -13.87
C GLY A 127 7.57 11.49 -13.45
N LYS A 128 7.82 11.76 -12.17
CA LYS A 128 7.62 13.10 -11.60
C LYS A 128 8.76 14.02 -12.02
N ALA A 129 8.49 14.89 -13.00
CA ALA A 129 9.46 15.88 -13.44
C ALA A 129 9.88 16.80 -12.27
N GLU A 130 11.19 17.02 -12.11
CA GLU A 130 11.74 17.89 -11.07
C GLU A 130 11.19 19.33 -11.18
N PRO A 131 11.00 20.05 -10.07
CA PRO A 131 10.64 21.47 -10.13
C PRO A 131 11.79 22.29 -10.72
N ILE A 132 11.49 23.16 -11.66
CA ILE A 132 12.47 24.11 -12.20
C ILE A 132 12.55 25.30 -11.26
N ARG A 133 13.65 25.40 -10.51
CA ARG A 133 13.92 26.56 -9.66
C ARG A 133 14.57 27.68 -10.47
N PRO A 134 14.16 28.95 -10.29
CA PRO A 134 14.86 30.10 -10.87
C PRO A 134 16.25 30.26 -10.26
N ASN A 135 17.03 31.21 -10.77
CA ASN A 135 18.34 31.55 -10.22
C ASN A 135 18.21 31.93 -8.74
N VAL A 136 18.75 31.09 -7.85
CA VAL A 136 18.63 31.28 -6.38
C VAL A 136 19.49 32.43 -5.84
N PHE A 137 20.40 32.96 -6.67
CA PHE A 137 21.27 34.08 -6.31
C PHE A 137 20.70 35.44 -6.74
N GLU A 138 19.55 35.45 -7.42
CA GLU A 138 18.85 36.66 -7.85
C GLU A 138 17.45 36.71 -7.22
N PRO A 139 16.89 37.91 -6.97
CA PRO A 139 15.50 38.02 -6.56
C PRO A 139 14.59 37.42 -7.65
N ALA A 140 13.86 36.36 -7.30
CA ALA A 140 13.06 35.59 -8.25
C ALA A 140 11.98 36.48 -8.92
N SER A 141 11.97 36.52 -10.25
CA SER A 141 11.05 37.36 -11.04
C SER A 141 10.14 36.51 -11.96
N GLY A 142 9.25 35.73 -11.35
CA GLY A 142 8.18 35.02 -12.05
C GLY A 142 8.42 33.52 -12.29
N ALA A 143 7.47 32.89 -12.99
CA ALA A 143 7.50 31.45 -13.27
C ALA A 143 8.54 31.09 -14.35
N PRO A 144 9.14 29.89 -14.31
CA PRO A 144 9.93 29.35 -15.41
C PRO A 144 9.13 29.30 -16.72
N SER A 145 9.73 29.75 -17.82
CA SER A 145 9.10 29.72 -19.14
C SER A 145 10.12 29.53 -20.27
N ALA A 146 9.65 29.04 -21.42
CA ALA A 146 10.44 28.89 -22.64
C ALA A 146 9.53 28.88 -23.88
N LYS A 147 10.08 29.25 -25.04
CA LYS A 147 9.41 29.12 -26.34
C LYS A 147 9.95 27.89 -27.08
N ILE A 148 9.06 26.99 -27.50
CA ILE A 148 9.39 25.75 -28.20
C ILE A 148 8.78 25.78 -29.59
N SER A 149 9.62 25.66 -30.62
CA SER A 149 9.20 25.53 -32.01
C SER A 149 9.31 24.06 -32.43
N TYR A 150 8.25 23.50 -33.00
CA TYR A 150 8.19 22.08 -33.37
C TYR A 150 7.39 21.87 -34.66
N LEU A 151 7.67 20.77 -35.36
CA LEU A 151 7.02 20.37 -36.59
C LEU A 151 6.01 19.26 -36.30
N VAL A 152 4.82 19.33 -36.88
CA VAL A 152 3.85 18.22 -36.93
C VAL A 152 3.75 17.76 -38.38
N GLY A 153 4.41 16.63 -38.69
CA GLY A 153 4.59 16.09 -40.04
C GLY A 153 4.97 17.13 -41.10
N GLY A 154 5.81 18.09 -40.73
CA GLY A 154 6.36 19.13 -41.60
C GLY A 154 5.86 20.54 -41.31
N ASP A 155 4.70 20.68 -40.66
CA ASP A 155 4.11 21.99 -40.39
C ASP A 155 4.65 22.62 -39.11
N LEU A 156 5.18 23.84 -39.20
CA LEU A 156 5.76 24.57 -38.07
C LEU A 156 4.68 25.08 -37.11
N GLN A 157 4.86 24.74 -35.84
CA GLN A 157 4.05 25.17 -34.71
C GLN A 157 4.95 25.81 -33.65
N GLU A 158 4.37 26.73 -32.87
CA GLU A 158 5.05 27.37 -31.74
C GLU A 158 4.24 27.18 -30.46
N PHE A 159 4.92 26.85 -29.36
CA PHE A 159 4.33 26.73 -28.05
C PHE A 159 5.12 27.53 -27.02
N SER A 160 4.43 28.46 -26.36
CA SER A 160 4.99 29.23 -25.25
C SER A 160 4.69 28.49 -23.95
N TRP A 161 5.67 27.73 -23.47
CA TRP A 161 5.55 26.95 -22.23
C TRP A 161 5.83 27.83 -21.01
N SER A 162 5.02 27.66 -19.96
CA SER A 162 5.28 28.17 -18.61
C SER A 162 4.93 27.12 -17.57
N GLU A 163 5.60 27.16 -16.41
CA GLU A 163 5.35 26.22 -15.30
C GLU A 163 3.86 26.16 -14.94
N GLY A 164 3.30 24.95 -14.89
CA GLY A 164 1.87 24.69 -14.63
C GLY A 164 1.00 24.52 -15.88
N VAL A 165 1.49 24.86 -17.08
CA VAL A 165 0.79 24.61 -18.34
C VAL A 165 1.04 23.18 -18.81
N HIS A 166 -0.04 22.46 -19.14
CA HIS A 166 0.05 21.10 -19.65
C HIS A 166 0.64 21.05 -21.07
N PRO A 167 1.41 19.99 -21.42
CA PRO A 167 1.85 19.75 -22.79
C PRO A 167 0.69 19.79 -23.79
N THR A 168 0.96 20.30 -24.98
CA THR A 168 0.00 20.16 -26.10
C THR A 168 -0.16 18.68 -26.45
N PRO A 169 -1.28 18.26 -27.06
CA PRO A 169 -1.45 16.89 -27.55
C PRO A 169 -0.33 16.45 -28.52
N ASP A 170 0.33 17.41 -29.17
CA ASP A 170 1.47 17.18 -30.05
C ASP A 170 2.74 16.88 -29.26
N LEU A 171 3.16 17.80 -28.39
CA LEU A 171 4.41 17.67 -27.64
C LEU A 171 4.35 16.52 -26.62
N ALA A 172 3.16 16.12 -26.17
CA ALA A 172 2.96 14.91 -25.36
C ALA A 172 3.42 13.62 -26.06
N ARG A 173 3.60 13.63 -27.40
CA ARG A 173 4.11 12.50 -28.19
C ARG A 173 5.64 12.44 -28.25
N VAL A 174 6.33 13.51 -27.88
CA VAL A 174 7.80 13.51 -27.80
C VAL A 174 8.21 12.79 -26.51
N THR A 175 8.95 11.69 -26.66
CA THR A 175 9.40 10.86 -25.54
C THR A 175 10.72 11.38 -24.98
N ILE A 176 10.86 11.38 -23.65
CA ILE A 176 12.09 11.80 -22.98
C ILE A 176 12.61 10.69 -22.08
N PHE A 177 13.90 10.36 -22.23
CA PHE A 177 14.62 9.40 -21.42
C PHE A 177 15.72 10.08 -20.59
N ASP A 178 15.67 9.89 -19.28
CA ASP A 178 16.61 10.40 -18.29
C ASP A 178 16.72 9.39 -17.13
N GLY A 179 17.45 9.73 -16.06
CA GLY A 179 17.56 8.84 -14.89
C GLY A 179 16.23 8.59 -14.14
N ILE A 180 15.31 9.56 -14.12
CA ILE A 180 14.03 9.44 -13.40
C ILE A 180 13.07 8.51 -14.16
N SER A 181 12.84 8.81 -15.44
CA SER A 181 12.05 7.97 -16.35
C SER A 181 12.64 6.56 -16.48
N ALA A 182 13.97 6.40 -16.43
CA ALA A 182 14.59 5.07 -16.39
C ALA A 182 14.10 4.24 -15.19
N SER A 183 13.93 4.87 -14.02
CA SER A 183 13.35 4.19 -12.85
C SER A 183 11.92 3.73 -13.14
N VAL A 184 11.09 4.59 -13.73
CA VAL A 184 9.70 4.28 -14.08
C VAL A 184 9.62 3.10 -15.05
N TYR A 185 10.37 3.15 -16.16
CA TYR A 185 10.38 2.09 -17.17
C TYR A 185 10.84 0.73 -16.63
N ALA A 186 11.69 0.70 -15.60
CA ALA A 186 12.20 -0.54 -15.03
C ALA A 186 11.41 -1.04 -13.80
N THR A 187 10.57 -0.22 -13.16
CA THR A 187 10.00 -0.58 -11.84
C THR A 187 8.51 -0.39 -11.70
N GLU A 188 7.91 0.59 -12.36
CA GLU A 188 6.51 0.92 -12.14
C GLU A 188 5.59 0.06 -13.02
N GLU A 189 4.36 -0.13 -12.55
CA GLU A 189 3.29 -0.71 -13.36
C GLU A 189 2.71 0.38 -14.26
N ALA A 190 3.06 0.35 -15.55
CA ALA A 190 2.66 1.38 -16.49
C ALA A 190 1.82 0.80 -17.63
N PRO A 191 0.83 1.54 -18.17
CA PRO A 191 0.20 1.16 -19.42
C PRO A 191 1.21 1.30 -20.56
N VAL A 192 1.13 0.42 -21.55
CA VAL A 192 1.94 0.54 -22.78
C VAL A 192 1.51 1.79 -23.54
N ALA A 193 2.47 2.56 -24.06
CA ALA A 193 2.17 3.76 -24.85
C ALA A 193 1.40 3.46 -26.16
N TYR A 194 1.46 2.22 -26.63
CA TYR A 194 0.80 1.74 -27.85
C TYR A 194 -0.31 0.73 -27.55
N LEU A 195 -1.54 1.07 -27.97
CA LEU A 195 -2.71 0.19 -27.97
C LEU A 195 -3.09 -0.14 -29.42
N PRO A 196 -3.23 -1.42 -29.81
CA PRO A 196 -3.77 -1.80 -31.10
C PRO A 196 -5.18 -1.23 -31.29
N ALA A 197 -5.50 -0.78 -32.51
CA ALA A 197 -6.82 -0.25 -32.86
C ALA A 197 -7.93 -1.25 -32.48
N GLY A 198 -8.95 -0.77 -31.78
CA GLY A 198 -10.08 -1.57 -31.27
C GLY A 198 -9.94 -2.02 -29.81
N LEU A 199 -8.74 -2.01 -29.22
CA LEU A 199 -8.57 -2.34 -27.79
C LEU A 199 -9.05 -1.20 -26.87
N ASP A 200 -8.95 0.03 -27.33
CA ASP A 200 -9.43 1.24 -26.66
C ASP A 200 -10.96 1.28 -26.48
N VAL A 201 -11.70 0.53 -27.32
CA VAL A 201 -13.16 0.38 -27.20
C VAL A 201 -13.56 -0.17 -25.83
N PHE A 202 -12.81 -1.13 -25.27
CA PHE A 202 -13.14 -1.73 -23.96
C PHE A 202 -12.97 -0.73 -22.82
N GLU A 203 -11.92 0.08 -22.87
CA GLU A 203 -11.68 1.13 -21.89
C GLU A 203 -12.78 2.19 -21.94
N LYS A 204 -13.05 2.72 -23.14
CA LYS A 204 -14.08 3.74 -23.35
C LYS A 204 -15.48 3.25 -22.97
N LEU A 205 -15.80 2.00 -23.30
CA LEU A 205 -17.05 1.37 -22.91
C LEU A 205 -17.17 1.18 -21.39
N ALA A 206 -16.10 0.73 -20.73
CA ALA A 206 -16.08 0.58 -19.27
C ALA A 206 -16.28 1.94 -18.59
N GLN A 207 -15.65 3.01 -19.08
CA GLN A 207 -15.85 4.37 -18.59
C GLN A 207 -17.29 4.85 -18.80
N ALA A 208 -17.87 4.62 -19.98
CA ALA A 208 -19.26 4.96 -20.26
C ALA A 208 -20.24 4.27 -19.30
N LEU A 209 -20.03 2.98 -19.02
CA LEU A 209 -20.85 2.23 -18.05
C LEU A 209 -20.66 2.72 -16.62
N LEU A 210 -19.44 3.07 -16.21
CA LEU A 210 -19.21 3.67 -14.88
C LEU A 210 -19.92 5.03 -14.74
N ARG A 211 -19.90 5.86 -15.79
CA ARG A 211 -20.63 7.13 -15.83
C ARG A 211 -22.15 6.91 -15.75
N ALA A 212 -22.69 5.98 -16.54
CA ALA A 212 -24.11 5.59 -16.47
C ALA A 212 -24.49 5.02 -15.08
N LYS A 213 -23.61 4.21 -14.48
CA LYS A 213 -23.80 3.67 -13.13
C LYS A 213 -23.80 4.77 -12.08
N GLY A 214 -22.95 5.79 -12.22
CA GLY A 214 -22.98 6.99 -11.37
C GLY A 214 -24.31 7.72 -11.42
N LYS A 215 -24.91 7.88 -12.61
CA LYS A 215 -26.24 8.50 -12.78
C LYS A 215 -27.32 7.69 -12.04
N ILE A 216 -27.33 6.36 -12.18
CA ILE A 216 -28.27 5.48 -11.45
C ILE A 216 -28.03 5.47 -9.95
N GLN A 217 -26.77 5.54 -9.51
CA GLN A 217 -26.48 5.59 -8.09
C GLN A 217 -27.08 6.85 -7.45
N GLY A 218 -27.07 7.99 -8.17
CA GLY A 218 -27.78 9.20 -7.74
C GLY A 218 -29.29 9.00 -7.59
N GLU A 219 -29.94 8.31 -8.52
CA GLU A 219 -31.37 7.95 -8.42
C GLU A 219 -31.65 7.02 -7.23
N ILE A 220 -30.77 6.03 -6.98
CA ILE A 220 -30.85 5.12 -5.83
C ILE A 220 -30.73 5.90 -4.53
N ASP A 221 -29.72 6.75 -4.40
CA ASP A 221 -29.44 7.49 -3.17
C ASP A 221 -30.57 8.45 -2.82
N ALA A 222 -31.24 9.04 -3.83
CA ALA A 222 -32.40 9.91 -3.65
C ALA A 222 -33.62 9.21 -3.00
N ILE A 223 -33.78 7.89 -3.19
CA ILE A 223 -34.91 7.13 -2.64
C ILE A 223 -34.49 6.08 -1.61
N LYS A 224 -33.21 6.03 -1.23
CA LYS A 224 -32.65 4.96 -0.38
C LYS A 224 -33.22 4.96 1.03
N ILE A 225 -33.43 6.15 1.60
CA ILE A 225 -33.96 6.33 2.95
C ILE A 225 -35.43 5.89 2.98
N GLY A 226 -35.77 5.00 3.92
CA GLY A 226 -37.13 4.50 4.09
C GLY A 226 -38.07 5.49 4.76
N LEU A 227 -39.37 5.33 4.52
CA LEU A 227 -40.41 6.06 5.23
C LEU A 227 -40.59 5.47 6.66
N PRO A 228 -40.92 6.30 7.66
CA PRO A 228 -41.10 5.84 9.03
C PRO A 228 -42.41 5.05 9.16
N LEU A 229 -42.31 3.72 9.31
CA LEU A 229 -43.46 2.84 9.49
C LEU A 229 -44.12 3.05 10.87
N PRO A 230 -45.46 2.91 10.97
CA PRO A 230 -46.18 3.07 12.23
C PRO A 230 -45.85 1.96 13.23
N MET A 231 -45.91 2.28 14.52
CA MET A 231 -45.77 1.30 15.59
C MET A 231 -47.10 0.58 15.83
N VAL A 232 -47.10 -0.75 15.69
CA VAL A 232 -48.25 -1.62 15.96
C VAL A 232 -47.93 -2.61 17.09
N PRO A 233 -48.92 -3.15 17.82
CA PRO A 233 -48.71 -4.17 18.82
C PRO A 233 -48.00 -5.41 18.23
N GLN A 234 -47.01 -5.92 18.95
CA GLN A 234 -46.22 -7.09 18.54
C GLN A 234 -47.05 -8.37 18.52
N ASN A 235 -46.62 -9.38 17.78
CA ASN A 235 -47.30 -10.67 17.59
C ASN A 235 -48.71 -10.57 16.97
N THR A 236 -48.97 -9.51 16.21
CA THR A 236 -50.21 -9.34 15.44
C THR A 236 -49.95 -9.58 13.94
N PRO A 237 -50.98 -9.96 13.17
CA PRO A 237 -50.95 -9.95 11.71
C PRO A 237 -50.43 -8.63 11.11
N ALA A 238 -50.81 -7.48 11.69
CA ALA A 238 -50.32 -6.17 11.25
C ALA A 238 -48.80 -6.02 11.44
N ALA A 239 -48.26 -6.43 12.60
CA ALA A 239 -46.82 -6.43 12.86
C ALA A 239 -46.06 -7.36 11.90
N ALA A 240 -46.61 -8.55 11.63
CA ALA A 240 -46.00 -9.53 10.74
C ALA A 240 -45.89 -9.02 9.29
N VAL A 241 -46.91 -8.31 8.80
CA VAL A 241 -46.91 -7.73 7.44
C VAL A 241 -45.96 -6.52 7.36
N LEU A 242 -45.93 -5.66 8.38
CA LEU A 242 -44.98 -4.53 8.43
C LEU A 242 -43.51 -4.98 8.53
N ALA A 243 -43.24 -6.10 9.20
CA ALA A 243 -41.91 -6.69 9.28
C ALA A 243 -41.42 -7.23 7.92
N ASN A 244 -42.33 -7.63 7.04
CA ASN A 244 -42.01 -8.21 5.73
C ASN A 244 -42.78 -7.53 4.58
N LEU A 245 -42.44 -6.26 4.34
CA LEU A 245 -42.99 -5.46 3.24
C LEU A 245 -42.24 -5.75 1.94
N ASP A 246 -42.67 -6.79 1.22
CA ASP A 246 -42.19 -7.09 -0.14
C ASP A 246 -43.28 -7.73 -1.02
N GLY A 247 -43.30 -7.35 -2.30
CA GLY A 247 -44.15 -7.93 -3.33
C GLY A 247 -45.66 -7.59 -3.27
N ASN A 248 -46.39 -8.12 -4.27
CA ASN A 248 -47.83 -7.91 -4.41
C ASN A 248 -48.65 -8.59 -3.30
N GLU A 249 -48.15 -9.69 -2.73
CA GLU A 249 -48.81 -10.37 -1.61
C GLU A 249 -48.89 -9.48 -0.37
N ALA A 250 -47.82 -8.73 -0.05
CA ALA A 250 -47.84 -7.76 1.04
C ALA A 250 -48.90 -6.67 0.81
N ARG A 251 -49.01 -6.14 -0.42
CA ARG A 251 -50.02 -5.12 -0.77
C ARG A 251 -51.44 -5.60 -0.52
N THR A 252 -51.75 -6.83 -0.95
CA THR A 252 -53.07 -7.45 -0.73
C THR A 252 -53.34 -7.63 0.77
N ARG A 253 -52.35 -8.09 1.54
CA ARG A 253 -52.50 -8.30 3.00
C ARG A 253 -52.65 -6.98 3.77
N ILE A 254 -51.90 -5.94 3.42
CA ILE A 254 -52.03 -4.60 4.00
C ILE A 254 -53.45 -4.09 3.78
N THR A 255 -53.95 -4.18 2.55
CA THR A 255 -55.30 -3.72 2.19
C THR A 255 -56.38 -4.49 2.94
N ALA A 256 -56.26 -5.82 3.05
CA ALA A 256 -57.18 -6.64 3.81
C ALA A 256 -57.19 -6.30 5.30
N LEU A 257 -56.02 -6.15 5.93
CA LEU A 257 -55.90 -5.85 7.37
C LEU A 257 -56.33 -4.41 7.72
N ALA A 258 -56.07 -3.45 6.84
CA ALA A 258 -56.48 -2.05 6.97
C ALA A 258 -57.99 -1.83 6.77
N THR A 259 -58.72 -2.84 6.28
CA THR A 259 -60.18 -2.78 6.13
C THR A 259 -60.83 -3.36 7.39
N LEU A 260 -61.36 -2.49 8.25
CA LEU A 260 -62.12 -2.88 9.45
C LEU A 260 -63.60 -2.54 9.29
N THR A 261 -64.49 -3.42 9.76
CA THR A 261 -65.93 -3.15 9.83
C THR A 261 -66.26 -2.18 10.96
N GLU A 262 -67.45 -1.55 10.92
CA GLU A 262 -67.89 -0.65 11.99
C GLU A 262 -68.06 -1.40 13.33
N GLU A 263 -68.48 -2.67 13.26
CA GLU A 263 -68.58 -3.56 14.42
C GLU A 263 -67.21 -3.80 15.06
N GLU A 264 -66.17 -4.10 14.27
CA GLU A 264 -64.79 -4.26 14.75
C GLU A 264 -64.24 -2.98 15.40
N ARG A 265 -64.53 -1.81 14.80
CA ARG A 265 -64.12 -0.50 15.36
C ARG A 265 -64.79 -0.22 16.70
N SER A 266 -66.09 -0.50 16.82
CA SER A 266 -66.87 -0.29 18.04
C SER A 266 -66.56 -1.31 19.16
N ARG A 267 -65.96 -2.46 18.82
CA ARG A 267 -65.57 -3.51 19.78
C ARG A 267 -64.34 -3.13 20.63
N VAL A 268 -63.45 -2.28 20.11
CA VAL A 268 -62.17 -1.93 20.76
C VAL A 268 -62.34 -1.27 22.14
N PRO A 269 -63.19 -0.24 22.33
CA PRO A 269 -63.42 0.35 23.65
C PRO A 269 -63.92 -0.68 24.69
N GLY A 270 -64.86 -1.55 24.29
CA GLY A 270 -65.39 -2.60 25.16
C GLY A 270 -64.33 -3.64 25.54
N LEU A 271 -63.45 -4.03 24.61
CA LEU A 271 -62.32 -4.91 24.91
C LEU A 271 -61.29 -4.27 25.84
N ARG A 272 -61.03 -2.96 25.73
CA ARG A 272 -60.13 -2.25 26.66
C ARG A 272 -60.66 -2.30 28.09
N GLU A 273 -61.95 -2.05 28.29
CA GLU A 273 -62.60 -2.14 29.61
C GLU A 273 -62.64 -3.58 30.13
N GLU A 274 -62.91 -4.56 29.25
CA GLU A 274 -62.90 -5.99 29.58
C GLU A 274 -61.52 -6.45 30.06
N VAL A 275 -60.45 -6.09 29.33
CA VAL A 275 -59.06 -6.40 29.72
C VAL A 275 -58.67 -5.70 31.02
N ALA A 276 -59.04 -4.43 31.21
CA ALA A 276 -58.73 -3.69 32.43
C ALA A 276 -59.40 -4.33 33.67
N ARG A 277 -60.66 -4.76 33.53
CA ARG A 277 -61.42 -5.45 34.58
C ARG A 277 -60.82 -6.80 34.92
N LEU A 278 -60.56 -7.64 33.90
CA LEU A 278 -60.02 -8.99 34.09
C LEU A 278 -58.57 -8.98 34.60
N ALA A 279 -57.80 -7.92 34.32
CA ALA A 279 -56.43 -7.75 34.82
C ALA A 279 -56.37 -7.34 36.31
N ALA A 280 -57.44 -6.75 36.87
CA ALA A 280 -57.49 -6.38 38.28
C ALA A 280 -57.59 -7.61 39.21
N GLU A 281 -58.05 -8.75 38.68
CA GLU A 281 -58.23 -10.02 39.39
C GLU A 281 -57.28 -11.11 38.85
N ASP A 282 -56.09 -10.73 38.36
CA ASP A 282 -55.20 -11.64 37.62
C ASP A 282 -54.78 -12.87 38.47
N PRO A 283 -55.31 -14.08 38.15
CA PRO A 283 -54.96 -15.29 38.87
C PRO A 283 -53.47 -15.62 38.78
N ALA A 284 -52.77 -15.15 37.74
CA ALA A 284 -51.33 -15.36 37.62
C ALA A 284 -50.52 -14.56 38.65
N VAL A 285 -50.99 -13.36 39.05
CA VAL A 285 -50.36 -12.55 40.10
C VAL A 285 -50.55 -13.21 41.46
N ILE A 286 -51.77 -13.69 41.74
CA ILE A 286 -52.11 -14.42 42.97
C ILE A 286 -51.32 -15.74 43.05
N ALA A 287 -51.26 -16.50 41.97
CA ALA A 287 -50.48 -17.75 41.91
C ALA A 287 -48.96 -17.53 41.97
N LYS A 288 -48.47 -16.34 41.59
CA LYS A 288 -47.05 -15.98 41.75
C LYS A 288 -46.73 -15.71 43.22
N GLU A 289 -47.58 -14.98 43.93
CA GLU A 289 -47.39 -14.70 45.36
C GLU A 289 -47.45 -15.98 46.20
N LEU A 290 -48.42 -16.87 45.92
CA LEU A 290 -48.51 -18.17 46.59
C LEU A 290 -47.28 -19.06 46.34
N ARG A 291 -46.69 -19.04 45.13
CA ARG A 291 -45.44 -19.77 44.84
C ARG A 291 -44.24 -19.18 45.60
N LEU A 292 -44.17 -17.87 45.74
CA LEU A 292 -43.13 -17.23 46.56
C LEU A 292 -43.28 -17.63 48.04
N ARG A 293 -44.51 -17.66 48.56
CA ARG A 293 -44.80 -18.13 49.92
C ARG A 293 -44.42 -19.60 50.12
N LEU A 294 -44.77 -20.48 49.17
CA LEU A 294 -44.37 -21.89 49.20
C LEU A 294 -42.85 -22.06 49.28
N ALA A 295 -42.10 -21.31 48.46
CA ALA A 295 -40.65 -21.35 48.45
C ALA A 295 -40.06 -20.90 49.80
N ARG A 296 -40.62 -19.85 50.43
CA ARG A 296 -40.19 -19.39 51.77
C ARG A 296 -40.39 -20.44 52.86
N VAL A 297 -41.54 -21.13 52.87
CA VAL A 297 -41.84 -22.16 53.88
C VAL A 297 -40.97 -23.42 53.66
N LYS A 298 -40.71 -23.82 52.40
CA LYS A 298 -39.79 -24.93 52.09
C LYS A 298 -38.35 -24.63 52.55
N ASP A 299 -37.84 -23.42 52.27
CA ASP A 299 -36.52 -22.99 52.75
C ASP A 299 -36.42 -23.04 54.28
N LEU A 300 -37.48 -22.64 54.99
CA LEU A 300 -37.53 -22.75 56.45
C LEU A 300 -37.45 -24.21 56.91
N VAL A 301 -38.21 -25.12 56.30
CA VAL A 301 -38.18 -26.56 56.63
C VAL A 301 -36.77 -27.15 56.48
N ASP A 302 -36.11 -26.86 55.37
CA ASP A 302 -34.77 -27.37 55.07
C ASP A 302 -33.72 -26.83 56.07
N ARG A 303 -33.83 -25.55 56.44
CA ARG A 303 -32.95 -24.93 57.45
C ARG A 303 -33.13 -25.55 58.83
N LEU A 304 -34.37 -25.79 59.27
CA LEU A 304 -34.64 -26.43 60.55
C LEU A 304 -34.14 -27.88 60.57
N ALA A 305 -34.31 -28.64 59.48
CA ALA A 305 -33.77 -29.99 59.36
C ALA A 305 -32.22 -30.02 59.41
N THR A 306 -31.58 -29.05 58.76
CA THR A 306 -30.11 -28.89 58.78
C THR A 306 -29.60 -28.57 60.19
N LEU A 307 -30.28 -27.69 60.92
CA LEU A 307 -29.93 -27.38 62.31
C LEU A 307 -30.14 -28.59 63.23
N ALA A 308 -31.24 -29.33 63.04
CA ALA A 308 -31.56 -30.52 63.82
C ALA A 308 -30.45 -31.58 63.74
N THR A 309 -29.92 -31.81 62.55
CA THR A 309 -28.83 -32.78 62.31
C THR A 309 -27.46 -32.24 62.73
N SER A 310 -27.16 -30.96 62.46
CA SER A 310 -25.85 -30.35 62.73
C SER A 310 -25.56 -30.08 64.21
N LEU A 311 -26.57 -30.18 65.08
CA LEU A 311 -26.48 -29.92 66.52
C LEU A 311 -27.14 -31.03 67.33
N ASP A 312 -27.14 -32.27 66.81
CA ASP A 312 -27.69 -33.43 67.50
C ASP A 312 -26.74 -33.99 68.59
N ALA A 313 -27.11 -35.12 69.19
CA ALA A 313 -26.27 -35.77 70.20
C ALA A 313 -25.01 -36.42 69.60
N GLY A 314 -25.07 -36.94 68.36
CA GLY A 314 -23.92 -37.57 67.71
C GLY A 314 -22.82 -36.55 67.39
N ARG A 315 -23.21 -35.39 66.88
CA ARG A 315 -22.30 -34.30 66.55
C ARG A 315 -21.57 -33.74 67.76
N LEU A 316 -22.21 -33.74 68.92
CA LEU A 316 -21.56 -33.37 70.18
C LEU A 316 -20.39 -34.31 70.52
N VAL A 317 -20.57 -35.62 70.32
CA VAL A 317 -19.53 -36.63 70.57
C VAL A 317 -18.35 -36.43 69.62
N GLU A 318 -18.63 -36.14 68.35
CA GLU A 318 -17.60 -35.85 67.35
C GLU A 318 -16.78 -34.61 67.72
N VAL A 319 -17.45 -33.51 68.09
CA VAL A 319 -16.79 -32.26 68.50
C VAL A 319 -15.86 -32.50 69.68
N ARG A 320 -16.33 -33.19 70.73
CA ARG A 320 -15.50 -33.54 71.90
C ARG A 320 -14.31 -34.42 71.55
N THR A 321 -14.51 -35.37 70.64
CA THR A 321 -13.43 -36.26 70.18
C THR A 321 -12.34 -35.48 69.46
N VAL A 322 -12.71 -34.51 68.62
CA VAL A 322 -11.75 -33.66 67.90
C VAL A 322 -10.97 -32.75 68.86
N VAL A 323 -11.64 -32.16 69.86
CA VAL A 323 -10.98 -31.36 70.92
C VAL A 323 -9.94 -32.21 71.66
N ALA A 324 -10.33 -33.39 72.16
CA ALA A 324 -9.43 -34.27 72.89
C ALA A 324 -8.23 -34.74 72.04
N GLN A 325 -8.43 -34.99 70.74
CA GLN A 325 -7.35 -35.35 69.82
C GLN A 325 -6.37 -34.19 69.57
N ALA A 326 -6.88 -32.96 69.45
CA ALA A 326 -6.06 -31.77 69.28
C ALA A 326 -5.18 -31.50 70.51
N ASP A 327 -5.76 -31.59 71.72
CA ASP A 327 -5.02 -31.42 72.97
C ASP A 327 -3.93 -32.47 73.13
N ALA A 328 -4.25 -33.75 72.89
CA ALA A 328 -3.29 -34.84 72.97
C ALA A 328 -2.14 -34.69 71.97
N ALA A 329 -2.43 -34.29 70.73
CA ALA A 329 -1.43 -34.08 69.70
C ALA A 329 -0.53 -32.86 70.01
N ALA A 330 -1.10 -31.78 70.54
CA ALA A 330 -0.35 -30.60 70.96
C ALA A 330 0.64 -30.91 72.10
N VAL A 331 0.21 -31.70 73.10
CA VAL A 331 1.09 -32.15 74.19
C VAL A 331 2.24 -33.02 73.65
N ALA A 332 1.95 -33.96 72.75
CA ALA A 332 2.98 -34.83 72.16
C ALA A 332 4.01 -34.06 71.33
N ALA A 333 3.59 -33.09 70.53
CA ALA A 333 4.48 -32.24 69.74
C ALA A 333 5.39 -31.38 70.63
N ARG A 334 4.86 -30.82 71.73
CA ARG A 334 5.68 -30.03 72.68
C ARG A 334 6.76 -30.86 73.36
N VAL A 335 6.44 -32.09 73.79
CA VAL A 335 7.44 -33.00 74.39
C VAL A 335 8.54 -33.36 73.39
N SER A 336 8.17 -33.61 72.13
CA SER A 336 9.13 -33.88 71.06
C SER A 336 10.03 -32.68 70.76
N ALA A 337 9.47 -31.46 70.70
CA ALA A 337 10.22 -30.23 70.47
C ALA A 337 11.26 -29.97 71.57
N ALA A 338 10.86 -30.10 72.82
CA ALA A 338 11.72 -29.89 73.98
C ALA A 338 12.92 -30.86 74.01
N ALA A 339 12.73 -32.11 73.58
CA ALA A 339 13.81 -33.09 73.50
C ALA A 339 14.78 -32.80 72.33
N THR A 340 14.26 -32.43 71.16
CA THR A 340 15.08 -32.24 69.94
C THR A 340 15.90 -30.95 69.96
N PHE A 341 15.42 -29.89 70.61
CA PHE A 341 16.03 -28.56 70.57
C PHE A 341 16.57 -28.07 71.91
N ALA A 342 16.81 -28.97 72.87
CA ALA A 342 17.34 -28.64 74.20
C ALA A 342 18.67 -27.86 74.18
N SER A 343 19.46 -27.97 73.10
CA SER A 343 20.76 -27.30 72.94
C SER A 343 20.71 -26.01 72.10
N GLU A 344 19.54 -25.59 71.63
CA GLU A 344 19.40 -24.36 70.84
C GLU A 344 19.33 -23.12 71.76
N PRO A 345 19.85 -21.96 71.33
CA PRO A 345 20.04 -20.79 72.21
C PRO A 345 18.75 -20.02 72.52
N ILE A 346 17.62 -20.35 71.87
CA ILE A 346 16.33 -19.68 72.04
C ILE A 346 15.33 -20.71 72.55
N GLU A 347 14.69 -20.43 73.69
CA GLU A 347 13.62 -21.26 74.22
C GLU A 347 12.38 -21.24 73.31
N GLY A 348 11.65 -22.36 73.25
CA GLY A 348 10.44 -22.49 72.45
C GLY A 348 10.66 -22.80 70.97
N VAL A 349 11.90 -23.09 70.54
CA VAL A 349 12.18 -23.65 69.21
C VAL A 349 11.47 -24.99 69.06
N GLY A 350 10.74 -25.18 67.97
CA GLY A 350 9.90 -26.36 67.72
C GLY A 350 8.49 -26.28 68.30
N GLU A 351 8.14 -25.26 69.10
CA GLU A 351 6.78 -25.05 69.60
C GLU A 351 5.89 -24.30 68.58
N GLY A 352 4.57 -24.26 68.83
CA GLY A 352 3.58 -23.82 67.83
C GLY A 352 3.84 -22.45 67.20
N ALA A 353 4.21 -21.43 67.99
CA ALA A 353 4.51 -20.09 67.46
C ALA A 353 5.75 -20.09 66.55
N TRP A 354 6.77 -20.88 66.91
CA TRP A 354 7.97 -21.03 66.11
C TRP A 354 7.70 -21.80 64.81
N GLN A 355 6.85 -22.83 64.83
CA GLN A 355 6.48 -23.59 63.64
C GLN A 355 5.75 -22.70 62.61
N VAL A 356 4.85 -21.82 63.06
CA VAL A 356 4.16 -20.86 62.17
C VAL A 356 5.16 -19.93 61.48
N LEU A 357 6.16 -19.44 62.22
CA LEU A 357 7.25 -18.64 61.66
C LEU A 357 8.06 -19.44 60.62
N TRP A 358 8.36 -20.71 60.91
CA TRP A 358 9.10 -21.60 60.02
C TRP A 358 8.38 -21.82 58.69
N PHE A 359 7.09 -22.16 58.70
CA PHE A 359 6.30 -22.36 57.49
C PHE A 359 6.13 -21.06 56.68
N ALA A 360 6.01 -19.91 57.35
CA ALA A 360 5.98 -18.63 56.65
C ALA A 360 7.33 -18.34 55.94
N ALA A 361 8.45 -18.65 56.61
CA ALA A 361 9.79 -18.54 56.03
C ALA A 361 9.97 -19.48 54.83
N GLN A 362 9.53 -20.73 54.94
CA GLN A 362 9.53 -21.71 53.85
C GLN A 362 8.76 -21.20 52.64
N LYS A 363 7.51 -20.75 52.85
CA LYS A 363 6.66 -20.25 51.77
C LYS A 363 7.29 -19.04 51.07
N TYR A 364 7.88 -18.11 51.82
CA TYR A 364 8.58 -16.96 51.24
C TYR A 364 9.84 -17.39 50.46
N SER A 365 10.61 -18.33 51.01
CA SER A 365 11.80 -18.89 50.35
C SER A 365 11.46 -19.47 48.98
N GLU A 366 10.50 -20.39 48.93
CA GLU A 366 10.21 -21.16 47.72
C GLU A 366 9.42 -20.34 46.67
N ALA A 367 8.49 -19.49 47.12
CA ALA A 367 7.65 -18.70 46.20
C ALA A 367 8.35 -17.44 45.70
N VAL A 368 9.26 -16.85 46.48
CA VAL A 368 9.78 -15.49 46.20
C VAL A 368 11.31 -15.45 46.19
N ALA A 369 11.98 -15.79 47.30
CA ALA A 369 13.39 -15.46 47.48
C ALA A 369 14.36 -16.39 46.72
N TYR A 370 14.10 -17.70 46.74
CA TYR A 370 14.91 -18.74 46.10
C TYR A 370 14.02 -19.62 45.22
N ARG A 371 13.42 -19.01 44.19
CA ARG A 371 12.54 -19.72 43.25
C ARG A 371 13.29 -20.91 42.64
N ALA A 372 12.65 -22.09 42.66
CA ALA A 372 13.18 -23.37 42.19
C ALA A 372 14.27 -24.05 43.05
N LEU A 373 14.52 -23.59 44.28
CA LEU A 373 15.35 -24.31 45.26
C LEU A 373 14.49 -24.70 46.49
N PRO A 374 14.65 -25.92 47.03
CA PRO A 374 13.90 -26.36 48.20
C PRO A 374 14.34 -25.61 49.47
N PHE A 375 13.41 -25.37 50.38
CA PHE A 375 13.74 -24.85 51.71
C PHE A 375 14.18 -26.00 52.65
N PRO A 376 15.21 -25.79 53.50
CA PRO A 376 16.08 -24.62 53.56
C PRO A 376 17.20 -24.66 52.50
N ASN A 377 17.35 -23.57 51.74
CA ASN A 377 18.49 -23.40 50.82
C ASN A 377 19.77 -23.17 51.62
N THR A 378 20.70 -24.12 51.56
CA THR A 378 21.94 -24.14 52.35
C THR A 378 23.20 -24.31 51.48
N GLY A 379 23.13 -23.93 50.19
CA GLY A 379 24.26 -23.95 49.25
C GLY A 379 25.30 -22.84 49.47
N GLU A 380 26.38 -22.84 48.67
CA GLU A 380 27.41 -21.80 48.73
C GLU A 380 26.81 -20.41 48.49
N ALA A 381 27.18 -19.45 49.35
CA ALA A 381 26.64 -18.07 49.39
C ALA A 381 25.12 -17.93 49.65
N ALA A 382 24.44 -18.98 50.15
CA ALA A 382 23.03 -18.89 50.53
C ALA A 382 22.83 -17.92 51.71
N ARG A 383 21.79 -17.09 51.66
CA ARG A 383 21.41 -16.17 52.75
C ARG A 383 20.15 -16.63 53.46
N CYS A 384 20.11 -16.47 54.78
CA CYS A 384 18.93 -16.77 55.59
C CYS A 384 17.76 -15.87 55.17
N VAL A 385 16.59 -16.44 54.85
CA VAL A 385 15.43 -15.66 54.39
C VAL A 385 14.81 -14.77 55.48
N LEU A 386 15.15 -15.01 56.75
CA LEU A 386 14.66 -14.21 57.88
C LEU A 386 15.60 -13.04 58.19
N CYS A 387 16.91 -13.27 58.34
CA CYS A 387 17.87 -12.24 58.74
C CYS A 387 18.78 -11.72 57.61
N GLN A 388 18.72 -12.32 56.41
CA GLN A 388 19.47 -11.94 55.20
C GLN A 388 21.01 -12.06 55.28
N GLN A 389 21.53 -12.65 56.36
CA GLN A 389 22.96 -12.96 56.53
C GLN A 389 23.35 -14.22 55.75
N GLU A 390 24.60 -14.31 55.30
CA GLU A 390 25.15 -15.50 54.65
C GLU A 390 25.23 -16.67 55.64
N LEU A 391 24.76 -17.84 55.22
CA LEU A 391 24.73 -19.05 56.02
C LEU A 391 26.10 -19.72 55.96
N GLY A 392 26.86 -19.62 57.05
CA GLY A 392 28.00 -20.51 57.28
C GLY A 392 27.56 -21.95 57.60
N ASP A 393 28.52 -22.87 57.72
CA ASP A 393 28.27 -24.30 57.92
C ASP A 393 27.37 -24.61 59.13
N GLU A 394 27.59 -23.93 60.26
CA GLU A 394 26.79 -24.13 61.48
C GLU A 394 25.33 -23.70 61.29
N GLY A 395 25.11 -22.54 60.64
CA GLY A 395 23.79 -22.03 60.34
C GLY A 395 23.02 -22.93 59.36
N GLY A 396 23.70 -23.42 58.33
CA GLY A 396 23.13 -24.38 57.38
C GLY A 396 22.76 -25.72 58.03
N GLN A 397 23.60 -26.25 58.93
CA GLN A 397 23.27 -27.48 59.68
C GLN A 397 22.08 -27.27 60.62
N ARG A 398 22.00 -26.11 61.29
CA ARG A 398 20.89 -25.78 62.17
C ARG A 398 19.57 -25.70 61.42
N MET A 399 19.55 -25.05 60.25
CA MET A 399 18.35 -25.00 59.41
C MET A 399 17.89 -26.38 58.95
N ARG A 400 18.81 -27.29 58.61
CA ARG A 400 18.46 -28.67 58.23
C ARG A 400 17.82 -29.44 59.39
N ARG A 401 18.35 -29.34 60.61
CA ARG A 401 17.74 -29.97 61.80
C ARG A 401 16.33 -29.44 62.09
N PHE A 402 16.14 -28.13 61.92
CA PHE A 402 14.82 -27.50 62.04
C PHE A 402 13.83 -28.06 61.02
N ASP A 403 14.26 -28.21 59.77
CA ASP A 403 13.42 -28.80 58.72
C ASP A 403 13.11 -30.28 58.98
N ASP A 404 14.09 -31.06 59.43
CA ASP A 404 13.92 -32.47 59.75
C ASP A 404 12.89 -32.69 60.88
N PHE A 405 12.88 -31.83 61.91
CA PHE A 405 11.86 -31.88 62.97
C PHE A 405 10.46 -31.54 62.47
N ILE A 406 10.34 -30.54 61.60
CA ILE A 406 9.05 -30.16 61.01
C ILE A 406 8.51 -31.29 60.13
N ARG A 407 9.42 -32.01 59.45
CA ARG A 407 9.08 -33.22 58.67
C ARG A 407 8.82 -34.45 59.54
N ASP A 408 9.20 -34.44 60.81
CA ASP A 408 8.89 -35.54 61.72
C ASP A 408 7.37 -35.61 62.00
N THR A 409 6.87 -36.83 62.03
CA THR A 409 5.44 -37.15 62.05
C THR A 409 4.67 -36.60 63.25
N THR A 410 5.36 -36.24 64.33
CA THR A 410 4.73 -35.73 65.56
C THR A 410 4.25 -34.28 65.41
N ALA A 411 5.03 -33.40 64.77
CA ALA A 411 4.63 -32.02 64.49
C ALA A 411 3.50 -31.97 63.45
N ALA A 412 3.62 -32.76 62.38
CA ALA A 412 2.58 -32.88 61.35
C ALA A 412 1.23 -33.39 61.90
N LYS A 413 1.24 -34.32 62.86
CA LYS A 413 0.01 -34.80 63.53
C LYS A 413 -0.67 -33.73 64.37
N ALA A 414 0.09 -32.87 65.06
CA ALA A 414 -0.45 -31.77 65.85
C ALA A 414 -1.09 -30.70 64.97
N GLU A 415 -0.44 -30.35 63.85
CA GLU A 415 -1.00 -29.42 62.89
C GLU A 415 -2.30 -29.96 62.27
N ALA A 416 -2.31 -31.23 61.83
CA ALA A 416 -3.51 -31.85 61.27
C ALA A 416 -4.67 -31.91 62.27
N ALA A 417 -4.39 -32.11 63.57
CA ALA A 417 -5.41 -32.11 64.61
C ALA A 417 -5.97 -30.70 64.88
N LEU A 418 -5.12 -29.66 64.90
CA LEU A 418 -5.55 -28.26 65.00
C LEU A 418 -6.38 -27.81 63.78
N GLN A 419 -6.02 -28.22 62.57
CA GLN A 419 -6.79 -27.93 61.36
C GLN A 419 -8.19 -28.57 61.43
N ARG A 420 -8.31 -29.80 61.94
CA ARG A 420 -9.62 -30.45 62.15
C ARG A 420 -10.45 -29.72 63.20
N LEU A 421 -9.85 -29.27 64.30
CA LEU A 421 -10.53 -28.48 65.33
C LEU A 421 -11.03 -27.14 64.78
N HIS A 422 -10.19 -26.44 64.00
CA HIS A 422 -10.58 -25.20 63.32
C HIS A 422 -11.72 -25.42 62.31
N ALA A 423 -11.69 -26.53 61.56
CA ALA A 423 -12.77 -26.89 60.65
C ALA A 423 -14.10 -27.13 61.39
N GLN A 424 -14.07 -27.78 62.56
CA GLN A 424 -15.25 -27.96 63.40
C GLN A 424 -15.80 -26.62 63.90
N ARG A 425 -14.92 -25.71 64.36
CA ARG A 425 -15.31 -24.35 64.77
C ARG A 425 -16.00 -23.60 63.64
N THR A 426 -15.38 -23.59 62.46
CA THR A 426 -15.86 -22.88 61.27
C THR A 426 -17.22 -23.42 60.83
N ALA A 427 -17.40 -24.75 60.84
CA ALA A 427 -18.66 -25.38 60.49
C ALA A 427 -19.80 -24.97 61.44
N LEU A 428 -19.52 -24.86 62.75
CA LEU A 428 -20.50 -24.42 63.75
C LEU A 428 -20.83 -22.92 63.64
N GLU A 429 -19.82 -22.08 63.37
CA GLU A 429 -20.01 -20.63 63.14
C GLU A 429 -20.83 -20.36 61.87
N ALA A 430 -20.69 -21.20 60.85
CA ALA A 430 -21.42 -21.10 59.58
C ALA A 430 -22.90 -21.51 59.67
N LEU A 431 -23.34 -22.20 60.73
CA LEU A 431 -24.75 -22.58 60.89
C LEU A 431 -25.62 -21.33 61.09
N THR A 432 -26.39 -20.96 60.08
CA THR A 432 -27.30 -19.81 60.16
C THR A 432 -28.58 -20.18 60.89
N LEU A 433 -28.93 -19.39 61.92
CA LEU A 433 -30.20 -19.52 62.64
C LEU A 433 -31.24 -18.64 61.93
N PRO A 434 -32.40 -19.17 61.52
CA PRO A 434 -33.44 -18.35 60.92
C PRO A 434 -33.90 -17.25 61.88
N GLU A 435 -33.93 -16.00 61.44
CA GLU A 435 -34.54 -14.91 62.20
C GLU A 435 -36.06 -15.04 62.14
N PHE A 436 -36.66 -15.69 63.15
CA PHE A 436 -38.10 -15.92 63.22
C PHE A 436 -38.78 -14.93 64.18
N LYS A 437 -38.78 -13.64 63.79
CA LYS A 437 -39.34 -12.53 64.58
C LYS A 437 -40.87 -12.50 64.53
N GLU A 438 -41.49 -11.74 65.46
CA GLU A 438 -42.96 -11.59 65.64
C GLU A 438 -43.67 -10.78 64.52
N SER A 439 -43.19 -10.85 63.29
CA SER A 439 -43.94 -10.34 62.13
C SER A 439 -43.44 -10.97 60.82
N GLY A 440 -44.34 -11.15 59.86
CA GLY A 440 -44.03 -11.66 58.51
C GLY A 440 -44.23 -13.18 58.37
N PRO A 441 -43.19 -13.99 58.09
CA PRO A 441 -43.33 -15.44 57.87
C PRO A 441 -44.00 -16.18 59.03
N ARG A 442 -43.86 -15.67 60.26
CA ARG A 442 -44.50 -16.21 61.45
C ARG A 442 -46.02 -16.04 61.41
N ASP A 443 -46.50 -14.82 61.14
CA ASP A 443 -47.94 -14.54 61.01
C ASP A 443 -48.54 -15.29 59.82
N GLU A 444 -47.78 -15.41 58.72
CA GLU A 444 -48.18 -16.21 57.56
C GLU A 444 -48.36 -17.70 57.93
N ILE A 445 -47.47 -18.26 58.74
CA ILE A 445 -47.57 -19.66 59.18
C ILE A 445 -48.70 -19.82 60.20
N ASP A 446 -48.81 -18.91 61.17
CA ASP A 446 -49.86 -18.93 62.21
C ASP A 446 -51.27 -18.72 61.61
N HIS A 447 -51.40 -17.98 60.51
CA HIS A 447 -52.66 -17.83 59.78
C HIS A 447 -53.14 -19.16 59.16
N LEU A 448 -52.21 -20.02 58.75
CA LEU A 448 -52.51 -21.33 58.17
C LEU A 448 -52.62 -22.42 59.26
N ARG A 449 -51.85 -22.31 60.34
CA ARG A 449 -51.92 -23.19 61.51
C ARG A 449 -51.59 -22.42 62.79
N ALA A 450 -52.63 -22.08 63.54
CA ALA A 450 -52.49 -21.28 64.76
C ALA A 450 -51.55 -21.92 65.79
N GLY A 451 -50.58 -21.15 66.30
CA GLY A 451 -49.67 -21.54 67.37
C GLY A 451 -48.36 -22.17 66.89
N LEU A 452 -48.27 -22.59 65.63
CA LEU A 452 -47.08 -23.23 65.07
C LEU A 452 -45.88 -22.27 64.99
N GLY A 453 -46.13 -20.97 64.80
CA GLY A 453 -45.08 -19.96 64.79
C GLY A 453 -44.37 -19.83 66.14
N ALA A 454 -45.11 -19.94 67.25
CA ALA A 454 -44.51 -19.92 68.59
C ALA A 454 -43.65 -21.18 68.83
N GLU A 455 -44.13 -22.36 68.42
CA GLU A 455 -43.39 -23.63 68.54
C GLU A 455 -42.06 -23.60 67.76
N ILE A 456 -42.06 -23.07 66.53
CA ILE A 456 -40.85 -22.92 65.71
C ILE A 456 -39.86 -21.94 66.35
N GLY A 457 -40.35 -20.81 66.87
CA GLY A 457 -39.51 -19.81 67.52
C GLY A 457 -38.79 -20.37 68.77
N GLU A 458 -39.52 -21.10 69.62
CA GLU A 458 -38.94 -21.75 70.80
C GLU A 458 -37.90 -22.81 70.42
N TRP A 459 -38.20 -23.60 69.38
CA TRP A 459 -37.26 -24.59 68.85
C TRP A 459 -35.95 -23.95 68.35
N ILE A 460 -36.03 -22.88 67.56
CA ILE A 460 -34.85 -22.16 67.05
C ILE A 460 -33.99 -21.62 68.21
N ASN A 461 -34.60 -21.03 69.24
CA ASN A 461 -33.89 -20.50 70.41
C ASN A 461 -33.15 -21.60 71.19
N ARG A 462 -33.75 -22.80 71.28
CA ARG A 462 -33.12 -23.96 71.91
C ARG A 462 -31.91 -24.44 71.11
N MET A 463 -32.01 -24.47 69.78
CA MET A 463 -30.89 -24.83 68.90
C MET A 463 -29.79 -23.78 68.87
N ALA A 464 -30.13 -22.50 69.00
CA ALA A 464 -29.16 -21.42 69.17
C ALA A 464 -28.31 -21.62 70.43
N SER A 465 -28.96 -21.94 71.56
CA SER A 465 -28.29 -22.27 72.81
C SER A 465 -27.38 -23.50 72.67
N ARG A 466 -27.82 -24.55 71.95
CA ARG A 466 -26.98 -25.73 71.67
C ARG A 466 -25.76 -25.38 70.80
N ARG A 467 -25.91 -24.55 69.76
CA ARG A 467 -24.80 -24.08 68.91
C ARG A 467 -23.75 -23.35 69.73
N GLN A 468 -24.18 -22.45 70.61
CA GLN A 468 -23.29 -21.71 71.50
C GLN A 468 -22.52 -22.64 72.44
N ALA A 469 -23.19 -23.65 73.00
CA ALA A 469 -22.54 -24.64 73.86
C ALA A 469 -21.47 -25.45 73.11
N PHE A 470 -21.72 -25.83 71.85
CA PHE A 470 -20.72 -26.54 71.03
C PHE A 470 -19.50 -25.66 70.72
N LEU A 471 -19.72 -24.36 70.44
CA LEU A 471 -18.63 -23.41 70.21
C LEU A 471 -17.76 -23.21 71.47
N GLN A 472 -18.36 -23.19 72.66
CA GLN A 472 -17.62 -23.14 73.93
C GLN A 472 -16.76 -24.39 74.13
N ILE A 473 -17.26 -25.58 73.80
CA ILE A 473 -16.49 -26.83 73.88
C ILE A 473 -15.30 -26.80 72.92
N VAL A 474 -15.48 -26.33 71.68
CA VAL A 474 -14.38 -26.16 70.72
C VAL A 474 -13.36 -25.12 71.19
N GLY A 475 -13.79 -24.14 71.98
CA GLY A 475 -12.94 -23.13 72.61
C GLY A 475 -12.15 -23.63 73.83
N GLY A 476 -12.44 -24.83 74.34
CA GLY A 476 -11.80 -25.41 75.53
C GLY A 476 -12.48 -25.08 76.86
N ASP A 477 -13.67 -24.47 76.84
CA ASP A 477 -14.36 -23.96 78.05
C ASP A 477 -15.21 -25.03 78.77
N GLU A 478 -14.67 -26.22 79.08
CA GLU A 478 -15.42 -27.25 79.84
C GLU A 478 -15.34 -27.04 81.37
N PRO A 479 -16.43 -27.33 82.13
CA PRO A 479 -17.71 -27.93 81.70
C PRO A 479 -18.75 -26.92 81.19
N VAL A 480 -19.45 -27.26 80.08
CA VAL A 480 -20.54 -26.47 79.48
C VAL A 480 -21.90 -27.17 79.62
N ALA A 481 -22.96 -26.44 79.97
CA ALA A 481 -24.33 -26.94 80.00
C ALA A 481 -24.94 -26.97 78.58
N ILE A 482 -25.48 -28.13 78.16
CA ILE A 482 -26.00 -28.35 76.80
C ILE A 482 -27.49 -28.71 76.90
N PRO A 483 -28.42 -27.88 76.38
CA PRO A 483 -29.86 -28.20 76.38
C PRO A 483 -30.15 -29.47 75.58
N GLU A 484 -31.03 -30.38 75.99
CA GLU A 484 -31.33 -31.62 75.23
C GLU A 484 -31.90 -31.35 73.83
N PRO A 485 -31.63 -32.21 72.82
CA PRO A 485 -32.19 -32.07 71.48
C PRO A 485 -33.70 -32.34 71.46
N VAL A 486 -34.45 -31.57 70.67
CA VAL A 486 -35.91 -31.69 70.50
C VAL A 486 -36.22 -31.87 69.02
N PRO A 487 -37.20 -32.71 68.62
CA PRO A 487 -37.59 -32.86 67.22
C PRO A 487 -38.10 -31.54 66.62
N VAL A 488 -37.91 -31.37 65.31
CA VAL A 488 -38.47 -30.23 64.56
C VAL A 488 -40.00 -30.25 64.65
N PRO A 489 -40.69 -29.10 64.85
CA PRO A 489 -42.15 -29.05 64.89
C PRO A 489 -42.79 -29.63 63.62
N SER A 490 -43.70 -30.60 63.77
CA SER A 490 -44.27 -31.38 62.66
C SER A 490 -45.31 -30.64 61.81
N GLY A 491 -45.83 -29.50 62.29
CA GLY A 491 -46.93 -28.79 61.64
C GLY A 491 -46.59 -28.07 60.34
N LEU A 492 -45.31 -27.97 59.97
CA LEU A 492 -44.88 -27.32 58.72
C LEU A 492 -45.30 -28.10 57.47
N GLY A 493 -45.47 -29.42 57.56
CA GLY A 493 -45.92 -30.26 56.44
C GLY A 493 -47.35 -29.89 55.99
N GLU A 494 -48.26 -29.69 56.95
CA GLU A 494 -49.65 -29.30 56.68
C GLU A 494 -49.73 -27.91 56.03
N VAL A 495 -48.88 -26.97 56.45
CA VAL A 495 -48.81 -25.61 55.88
C VAL A 495 -48.38 -25.65 54.40
N LEU A 496 -47.42 -26.52 54.05
CA LEU A 496 -46.98 -26.69 52.66
C LEU A 496 -48.09 -27.25 51.78
N GLU A 497 -48.83 -28.27 52.26
CA GLU A 497 -49.93 -28.88 51.52
C GLU A 497 -51.05 -27.89 51.20
N VAL A 498 -51.43 -27.03 52.16
CA VAL A 498 -52.46 -25.99 51.95
C VAL A 498 -52.04 -25.00 50.87
N ILE A 499 -50.81 -24.50 50.90
CA ILE A 499 -50.31 -23.55 49.91
C ILE A 499 -50.24 -24.20 48.51
N GLU A 500 -49.86 -25.47 48.40
CA GLU A 500 -49.82 -26.20 47.13
C GLU A 500 -51.22 -26.40 46.52
N GLN A 501 -52.23 -26.65 47.36
CA GLN A 501 -53.63 -26.75 46.91
C GLN A 501 -54.16 -25.40 46.40
N ASP A 502 -53.86 -24.29 47.11
CA ASP A 502 -54.28 -22.95 46.68
C ASP A 502 -53.67 -22.54 45.32
N ILE A 503 -52.41 -22.90 45.06
CA ILE A 503 -51.74 -22.64 43.76
C ILE A 503 -52.46 -23.38 42.63
N ALA A 504 -52.87 -24.63 42.85
CA ALA A 504 -53.54 -25.45 41.84
C ALA A 504 -54.93 -24.90 41.47
N VAL A 505 -55.69 -24.41 42.45
CA VAL A 505 -57.02 -23.81 42.23
C VAL A 505 -56.92 -22.52 41.41
N VAL A 506 -55.96 -21.65 41.72
CA VAL A 506 -55.84 -20.34 41.05
C VAL A 506 -55.32 -20.48 39.62
N ALA A 507 -54.41 -21.42 39.36
CA ALA A 507 -53.80 -21.62 38.03
C ALA A 507 -54.75 -22.22 36.97
N GLY A 508 -55.84 -22.87 37.37
CA GLY A 508 -56.80 -23.53 36.48
C GLY A 508 -58.10 -22.74 36.19
N SER A 509 -58.19 -21.46 36.55
CA SER A 509 -59.43 -20.69 36.46
C SER A 509 -59.73 -20.17 35.03
N ALA A 510 -61.01 -20.24 34.62
CA ALA A 510 -61.50 -19.77 33.31
C ALA A 510 -61.25 -18.26 33.05
N ALA A 511 -61.07 -17.46 34.10
CA ALA A 511 -60.75 -16.03 34.02
C ALA A 511 -59.37 -15.77 33.40
N SER A 512 -58.38 -16.63 33.66
CA SER A 512 -57.01 -16.52 33.12
C SER A 512 -56.98 -16.68 31.60
N ASP A 513 -57.75 -17.63 31.07
CA ASP A 513 -57.79 -17.88 29.62
C ASP A 513 -58.61 -16.82 28.88
N ARG A 514 -59.70 -16.30 29.49
CA ARG A 514 -60.45 -15.18 28.90
C ARG A 514 -59.62 -13.90 28.82
N LEU A 515 -58.81 -13.59 29.83
CA LEU A 515 -57.91 -12.44 29.82
C LEU A 515 -56.86 -12.55 28.70
N LYS A 516 -56.28 -13.73 28.47
CA LYS A 516 -55.34 -13.97 27.36
C LYS A 516 -56.01 -13.75 26.01
N GLN A 517 -57.20 -14.32 25.81
CA GLN A 517 -57.95 -14.17 24.56
C GLN A 517 -58.31 -12.70 24.29
N ALA A 518 -58.85 -11.99 25.29
CA ALA A 518 -59.22 -10.59 25.15
C ALA A 518 -58.01 -9.68 24.86
N ARG A 519 -56.83 -9.97 25.43
CA ARG A 519 -55.57 -9.24 25.11
C ARG A 519 -55.12 -9.48 23.67
N ILE A 520 -55.22 -10.72 23.16
CA ILE A 520 -54.86 -11.05 21.77
C ILE A 520 -55.80 -10.32 20.80
N GLU A 521 -57.10 -10.40 21.05
CA GLU A 521 -58.13 -9.75 20.23
C GLU A 521 -57.96 -8.22 20.20
N LEU A 522 -57.73 -7.61 21.37
CA LEU A 522 -57.48 -6.18 21.48
C LEU A 522 -56.23 -5.75 20.72
N ALA A 523 -55.11 -6.47 20.89
CA ALA A 523 -53.86 -6.16 20.20
C ALA A 523 -53.98 -6.25 18.68
N ASP A 524 -54.69 -7.27 18.16
CA ASP A 524 -54.93 -7.41 16.71
C ASP A 524 -55.76 -6.24 16.15
N LEU A 525 -56.88 -5.90 16.79
CA LEU A 525 -57.75 -4.80 16.34
C LEU A 525 -57.06 -3.44 16.44
N GLU A 526 -56.28 -3.18 17.50
CA GLU A 526 -55.47 -1.95 17.62
C GLU A 526 -54.39 -1.87 16.55
N GLY A 527 -53.72 -3.00 16.24
CA GLY A 527 -52.75 -3.07 15.15
C GLY A 527 -53.38 -2.79 13.78
N ARG A 528 -54.56 -3.35 13.52
CA ARG A 528 -55.33 -3.11 12.28
C ARG A 528 -55.81 -1.65 12.18
N LEU A 529 -56.25 -1.04 13.28
CA LEU A 529 -56.65 0.38 13.32
C LEU A 529 -55.50 1.32 12.95
N VAL A 530 -54.34 1.14 13.58
CA VAL A 530 -53.14 1.94 13.29
C VAL A 530 -52.69 1.75 11.84
N LEU A 531 -52.75 0.51 11.34
CA LEU A 531 -52.43 0.20 9.95
C LEU A 531 -53.39 0.89 8.96
N ALA A 532 -54.69 0.95 9.29
CA ALA A 532 -55.69 1.64 8.49
C ALA A 532 -55.47 3.16 8.44
N GLU A 533 -55.13 3.76 9.58
CA GLU A 533 -54.81 5.20 9.67
C GLU A 533 -53.57 5.58 8.83
N HIS A 534 -52.59 4.68 8.75
CA HIS A 534 -51.33 4.92 8.04
C HIS A 534 -51.23 4.17 6.70
N TYR A 535 -52.35 3.76 6.11
CA TYR A 535 -52.40 2.92 4.91
C TYR A 535 -51.54 3.49 3.76
N ASP A 536 -51.76 4.77 3.41
CA ASP A 536 -51.07 5.43 2.31
C ASP A 536 -49.55 5.48 2.52
N LEU A 537 -49.10 5.69 3.75
CA LEU A 537 -47.67 5.70 4.10
C LEU A 537 -47.04 4.33 3.89
N VAL A 538 -47.71 3.26 4.32
CA VAL A 538 -47.19 1.89 4.22
C VAL A 538 -47.16 1.44 2.74
N VAL A 539 -48.17 1.80 1.96
CA VAL A 539 -48.20 1.53 0.50
C VAL A 539 -47.10 2.31 -0.22
N ALA A 540 -46.86 3.58 0.12
CA ALA A 540 -45.77 4.36 -0.45
C ALA A 540 -44.39 3.74 -0.15
N GLU A 541 -44.17 3.19 1.05
CA GLU A 541 -42.94 2.50 1.40
C GLU A 541 -42.75 1.19 0.61
N LEU A 542 -43.83 0.43 0.38
CA LEU A 542 -43.80 -0.77 -0.47
C LEU A 542 -43.40 -0.42 -1.92
N ASP A 543 -44.03 0.61 -2.49
CA ASP A 543 -43.76 1.07 -3.86
C ASP A 543 -42.31 1.60 -3.98
N ARG A 544 -41.81 2.31 -2.96
CA ARG A 544 -40.42 2.77 -2.88
C ARG A 544 -39.45 1.59 -2.88
N ARG A 545 -39.68 0.54 -2.10
CA ARG A 545 -38.83 -0.66 -2.06
C ARG A 545 -38.81 -1.39 -3.40
N ALA A 546 -39.97 -1.54 -4.05
CA ALA A 546 -40.07 -2.15 -5.37
C ALA A 546 -39.29 -1.34 -6.44
N ARG A 547 -39.38 0.00 -6.38
CA ARG A 547 -38.59 0.88 -7.27
C ARG A 547 -37.10 0.79 -6.98
N LEU A 548 -36.69 0.76 -5.71
CA LEU A 548 -35.29 0.63 -5.30
C LEU A 548 -34.68 -0.69 -5.82
N ALA A 549 -35.40 -1.81 -5.68
CA ALA A 549 -34.97 -3.11 -6.18
C ALA A 549 -34.75 -3.08 -7.71
N LYS A 550 -35.68 -2.47 -8.46
CA LYS A 550 -35.55 -2.28 -9.92
C LYS A 550 -34.32 -1.46 -10.30
N LEU A 551 -34.08 -0.32 -9.63
CA LEU A 551 -32.89 0.51 -9.88
C LEU A 551 -31.58 -0.22 -9.53
N GLN A 552 -31.56 -1.02 -8.47
CA GLN A 552 -30.42 -1.86 -8.11
C GLN A 552 -30.12 -2.92 -9.17
N GLN A 553 -31.14 -3.50 -9.82
CA GLN A 553 -30.96 -4.41 -10.95
C GLN A 553 -30.38 -3.68 -12.18
N VAL A 554 -30.77 -2.44 -12.45
CA VAL A 554 -30.15 -1.63 -13.52
C VAL A 554 -28.67 -1.38 -13.19
N ALA A 555 -28.36 -1.02 -11.94
CA ALA A 555 -26.99 -0.77 -11.49
C ALA A 555 -26.09 -2.01 -11.60
N SER A 556 -26.64 -3.21 -11.42
CA SER A 556 -25.91 -4.47 -11.58
C SER A 556 -25.70 -4.83 -13.05
N ALA A 557 -26.68 -4.55 -13.93
CA ALA A 557 -26.54 -4.73 -15.38
C ALA A 557 -25.46 -3.83 -16.01
N LEU A 558 -25.18 -2.66 -15.42
CA LEU A 558 -24.10 -1.74 -15.81
C LEU A 558 -22.69 -2.17 -15.31
N SER A 559 -22.50 -3.44 -14.97
CA SER A 559 -21.21 -3.97 -14.51
C SER A 559 -20.14 -3.97 -15.61
N THR A 560 -18.92 -3.59 -15.25
CA THR A 560 -17.76 -3.55 -16.16
C THR A 560 -16.97 -4.86 -16.20
N THR A 561 -17.33 -5.87 -15.40
CA THR A 561 -16.50 -7.06 -15.16
C THR A 561 -16.21 -7.84 -16.44
N GLU A 562 -17.23 -8.15 -17.25
CA GLU A 562 -17.04 -8.93 -18.48
C GLU A 562 -16.25 -8.15 -19.54
N ILE A 563 -16.44 -6.84 -19.62
CA ILE A 563 -15.74 -5.94 -20.55
C ILE A 563 -14.27 -5.86 -20.18
N SER A 564 -13.98 -5.74 -18.89
CA SER A 564 -12.61 -5.70 -18.37
C SER A 564 -11.90 -7.02 -18.60
N LYS A 565 -12.60 -8.15 -18.40
CA LYS A 565 -12.06 -9.50 -18.67
C LYS A 565 -11.74 -9.68 -20.15
N LYS A 566 -12.62 -9.27 -21.07
CA LYS A 566 -12.37 -9.39 -22.51
C LYS A 566 -11.27 -8.44 -23.00
N GLY A 567 -11.25 -7.21 -22.50
CA GLY A 567 -10.16 -6.26 -22.77
C GLY A 567 -8.80 -6.81 -22.35
N ALA A 568 -8.72 -7.41 -21.15
CA ALA A 568 -7.49 -8.04 -20.66
C ALA A 568 -7.04 -9.25 -21.51
N GLU A 569 -7.98 -10.09 -21.94
CA GLU A 569 -7.70 -11.23 -22.83
C GLU A 569 -7.07 -10.76 -24.16
N LEU A 570 -7.69 -9.78 -24.81
CA LEU A 570 -7.21 -9.25 -26.10
C LEU A 570 -5.91 -8.46 -25.97
N ALA A 571 -5.75 -7.68 -24.88
CA ALA A 571 -4.51 -6.98 -24.57
C ALA A 571 -3.34 -7.96 -24.35
N THR A 572 -3.58 -9.07 -23.65
CA THR A 572 -2.55 -10.09 -23.40
C THR A 572 -2.07 -10.72 -24.70
N GLY A 573 -2.99 -11.10 -25.59
CA GLY A 573 -2.63 -11.73 -26.87
C GLY A 573 -1.91 -10.78 -27.84
N ALA A 574 -2.39 -9.55 -27.99
CA ALA A 574 -1.94 -8.64 -29.05
C ALA A 574 -0.81 -7.68 -28.63
N VAL A 575 -0.73 -7.32 -27.34
CA VAL A 575 0.23 -6.31 -26.84
C VAL A 575 1.38 -6.97 -26.10
N THR A 576 1.08 -7.81 -25.10
CA THR A 576 2.12 -8.40 -24.23
C THR A 576 3.13 -9.23 -25.03
N THR A 577 2.67 -10.09 -25.94
CA THR A 577 3.57 -10.94 -26.75
C THR A 577 4.53 -10.12 -27.61
N ASN A 578 4.02 -9.08 -28.29
CA ASN A 578 4.82 -8.21 -29.15
C ASN A 578 5.79 -7.35 -28.34
N LEU A 579 5.34 -6.83 -27.20
CA LEU A 579 6.17 -6.05 -26.28
C LEU A 579 7.31 -6.88 -25.70
N VAL A 580 7.03 -8.11 -25.25
CA VAL A 580 8.06 -9.03 -24.74
C VAL A 580 9.07 -9.36 -25.84
N ALA A 581 8.63 -9.63 -27.08
CA ALA A 581 9.53 -9.92 -28.19
C ALA A 581 10.42 -8.71 -28.55
N ALA A 582 9.85 -7.52 -28.63
CA ALA A 582 10.58 -6.27 -28.87
C ALA A 582 11.59 -5.99 -27.74
N PHE A 583 11.18 -6.18 -26.49
CA PHE A 583 12.04 -6.00 -25.32
C PHE A 583 13.22 -6.96 -25.30
N GLN A 584 13.01 -8.25 -25.59
CA GLN A 584 14.09 -9.23 -25.68
C GLN A 584 15.06 -8.92 -26.84
N THR A 585 14.57 -8.30 -27.91
CA THR A 585 15.41 -7.86 -29.04
C THR A 585 16.31 -6.70 -28.61
N GLU A 586 15.77 -5.69 -27.94
CA GLU A 586 16.54 -4.55 -27.45
C GLU A 586 17.51 -4.94 -26.32
N LEU A 587 17.13 -5.85 -25.42
CA LEU A 587 18.05 -6.40 -24.40
C LEU A 587 19.27 -7.06 -25.05
N LYS A 588 19.07 -7.88 -26.09
CA LYS A 588 20.18 -8.50 -26.83
C LYS A 588 21.05 -7.46 -27.54
N ALA A 589 20.44 -6.44 -28.16
CA ALA A 589 21.16 -5.38 -28.86
C ALA A 589 22.01 -4.53 -27.91
N LEU A 590 21.52 -4.24 -26.70
CA LEU A 590 22.29 -3.58 -25.63
C LEU A 590 23.27 -4.52 -24.91
N GLY A 591 23.17 -5.82 -25.21
CA GLY A 591 24.05 -6.87 -24.73
C GLY A 591 23.84 -7.27 -23.27
N LEU A 592 22.57 -7.32 -22.89
CA LEU A 592 22.02 -7.83 -21.64
C LEU A 592 21.33 -9.19 -21.84
N GLY A 593 21.66 -9.94 -22.91
CA GLY A 593 20.97 -11.20 -23.24
C GLY A 593 21.07 -12.29 -22.16
N GLU A 594 22.03 -12.20 -21.24
CA GLU A 594 22.19 -13.12 -20.11
C GLU A 594 21.37 -12.71 -18.88
N VAL A 595 20.92 -11.45 -18.82
CA VAL A 595 20.14 -10.93 -17.70
C VAL A 595 18.72 -11.47 -17.83
N ARG A 596 18.28 -12.22 -16.81
CA ARG A 596 16.96 -12.89 -16.79
C ARG A 596 15.84 -11.91 -16.45
N VAL A 597 15.60 -10.94 -17.31
CA VAL A 597 14.56 -9.92 -17.17
C VAL A 597 13.46 -10.15 -18.19
N ASP A 598 12.24 -9.81 -17.81
CA ASP A 598 11.05 -9.94 -18.64
C ASP A 598 10.06 -8.81 -18.40
N VAL A 599 9.13 -8.63 -19.35
CA VAL A 599 7.97 -7.74 -19.17
C VAL A 599 6.77 -8.62 -18.85
N VAL A 600 6.22 -8.46 -17.65
CA VAL A 600 5.06 -9.23 -17.19
C VAL A 600 3.81 -8.36 -17.16
N PRO A 601 2.63 -8.88 -17.55
CA PRO A 601 1.38 -8.17 -17.39
C PRO A 601 0.98 -8.12 -15.90
N ARG A 602 0.49 -6.95 -15.48
CA ARG A 602 -0.09 -6.67 -14.16
C ARG A 602 -1.55 -6.26 -14.33
N GLY A 603 -2.37 -6.61 -13.35
CA GLY A 603 -3.80 -6.32 -13.38
C GLY A 603 -4.08 -4.82 -13.40
N GLY A 604 -4.91 -4.34 -14.32
CA GLY A 604 -5.31 -2.94 -14.38
C GLY A 604 -6.81 -2.74 -14.13
N LYS A 605 -7.19 -1.47 -13.95
CA LYS A 605 -8.60 -1.05 -13.76
C LYS A 605 -9.22 -0.68 -15.10
N ALA A 606 -10.54 -0.89 -15.22
CA ALA A 606 -11.36 -0.42 -16.36
C ALA A 606 -10.85 -0.85 -17.75
N GLY A 607 -10.41 -2.11 -17.89
CA GLY A 607 -10.00 -2.68 -19.18
C GLY A 607 -8.58 -2.35 -19.64
N ARG A 608 -7.77 -1.66 -18.82
CA ARG A 608 -6.34 -1.48 -19.07
C ARG A 608 -5.54 -2.67 -18.54
N VAL A 609 -4.51 -3.10 -19.29
CA VAL A 609 -3.46 -4.00 -18.81
C VAL A 609 -2.23 -3.16 -18.55
N LEU A 610 -1.68 -3.26 -17.35
CA LEU A 610 -0.41 -2.63 -16.99
C LEU A 610 0.70 -3.63 -17.25
N HIS A 611 1.91 -3.14 -17.47
CA HIS A 611 3.09 -3.97 -17.64
C HIS A 611 4.18 -3.49 -16.69
N GLN A 612 4.99 -4.44 -16.23
CA GLN A 612 6.10 -4.18 -15.34
C GLN A 612 7.30 -5.02 -15.78
N VAL A 613 8.50 -4.44 -15.68
CA VAL A 613 9.75 -5.17 -15.88
C VAL A 613 10.09 -5.93 -14.59
N THR A 614 10.35 -7.23 -14.69
CA THR A 614 10.67 -8.10 -13.55
C THR A 614 11.81 -9.06 -13.86
N LEU A 615 12.50 -9.51 -12.82
CA LEU A 615 13.48 -10.58 -12.90
C LEU A 615 12.77 -11.94 -12.84
N ARG A 616 13.08 -12.81 -13.81
CA ARG A 616 12.64 -14.22 -13.80
C ARG A 616 13.45 -14.99 -12.76
N THR A 617 12.81 -15.34 -11.65
CA THR A 617 13.43 -16.19 -10.61
C THR A 617 12.57 -17.43 -10.35
N PRO A 618 13.15 -18.54 -9.85
CA PRO A 618 12.37 -19.71 -9.42
C PRO A 618 11.36 -19.41 -8.30
N LYS A 619 11.55 -18.31 -7.56
CA LYS A 619 10.70 -17.87 -6.44
C LYS A 619 9.59 -16.91 -6.87
N GLY A 620 9.47 -16.61 -8.16
CA GLY A 620 8.49 -15.68 -8.73
C GLY A 620 9.11 -14.40 -9.31
N ASP A 621 8.24 -13.44 -9.64
CA ASP A 621 8.62 -12.15 -10.20
C ASP A 621 9.18 -11.23 -9.12
N VAL A 622 10.40 -10.73 -9.31
CA VAL A 622 11.05 -9.78 -8.39
C VAL A 622 11.37 -8.49 -9.15
N PRO A 623 11.14 -7.30 -8.57
CA PRO A 623 11.51 -6.05 -9.21
C PRO A 623 13.04 -5.96 -9.41
N PRO A 624 13.53 -5.37 -10.52
CA PRO A 624 14.96 -5.29 -10.81
C PRO A 624 15.75 -4.35 -9.87
N THR A 625 15.06 -3.47 -9.13
CA THR A 625 15.64 -2.56 -8.14
C THR A 625 16.33 -3.33 -7.00
N GLY A 626 17.56 -2.92 -6.68
CA GLY A 626 18.35 -3.50 -5.59
C GLY A 626 19.05 -4.81 -5.93
N ILE A 627 18.87 -5.31 -7.16
CA ILE A 627 19.54 -6.54 -7.65
C ILE A 627 20.48 -6.22 -8.81
N LEU A 628 19.98 -5.50 -9.83
CA LEU A 628 20.80 -5.09 -10.96
C LEU A 628 21.77 -3.96 -10.55
N SER A 629 22.99 -3.98 -11.12
CA SER A 629 23.89 -2.83 -11.01
C SER A 629 23.29 -1.58 -11.66
N GLU A 630 23.74 -0.38 -11.28
CA GLU A 630 23.19 0.88 -11.82
C GLU A 630 23.23 0.91 -13.36
N GLY A 631 24.33 0.45 -13.96
CA GLY A 631 24.48 0.39 -15.41
C GLY A 631 23.61 -0.66 -16.09
N GLU A 632 23.35 -1.81 -15.45
CA GLU A 632 22.42 -2.82 -15.96
C GLU A 632 20.99 -2.33 -15.87
N PHE A 633 20.61 -1.77 -14.73
CA PHE A 633 19.30 -1.21 -14.49
C PHE A 633 18.95 -0.14 -15.54
N ARG A 634 19.87 0.80 -15.80
CA ARG A 634 19.69 1.82 -16.83
C ARG A 634 19.57 1.23 -18.24
N SER A 635 20.36 0.21 -18.55
CA SER A 635 20.32 -0.46 -19.85
C SER A 635 19.02 -1.26 -20.05
N VAL A 636 18.49 -1.89 -18.99
CA VAL A 636 17.19 -2.56 -18.98
C VAL A 636 16.06 -1.55 -19.19
N ALA A 637 16.09 -0.41 -18.48
CA ALA A 637 15.11 0.65 -18.65
C ALA A 637 15.13 1.22 -20.08
N LEU A 638 16.32 1.42 -20.64
CA LEU A 638 16.51 1.86 -22.02
C LEU A 638 15.92 0.83 -23.01
N ALA A 639 16.15 -0.47 -22.79
CA ALA A 639 15.56 -1.53 -23.61
C ALA A 639 14.01 -1.52 -23.55
N ALA A 640 13.44 -1.32 -22.36
CA ALA A 640 11.98 -1.27 -22.17
C ALA A 640 11.36 -0.11 -22.94
N MET A 641 11.95 1.08 -22.83
CA MET A 641 11.51 2.25 -23.57
C MET A 641 11.68 2.08 -25.09
N LEU A 642 12.83 1.58 -25.56
CA LEU A 642 13.07 1.33 -26.98
C LEU A 642 12.08 0.29 -27.55
N ALA A 643 11.73 -0.73 -26.77
CA ALA A 643 10.73 -1.72 -27.15
C ALA A 643 9.35 -1.09 -27.34
N GLU A 644 8.89 -0.26 -26.40
CA GLU A 644 7.63 0.48 -26.55
C GLU A 644 7.64 1.38 -27.79
N LEU A 645 8.74 2.11 -28.00
CA LEU A 645 8.92 3.01 -29.14
C LEU A 645 8.96 2.30 -30.50
N SER A 646 9.42 1.04 -30.53
CA SER A 646 9.43 0.22 -31.75
C SER A 646 8.03 -0.22 -32.16
N LEU A 647 7.09 -0.29 -31.20
CA LEU A 647 5.70 -0.66 -31.43
C LEU A 647 4.82 0.58 -31.71
N GLU A 648 5.26 1.77 -31.33
CA GLU A 648 4.59 3.03 -31.62
C GLU A 648 4.74 3.44 -33.09
N SER A 649 3.64 3.78 -33.76
CA SER A 649 3.61 4.13 -35.19
C SER A 649 3.77 5.63 -35.50
N SER A 650 3.90 6.50 -34.49
CA SER A 650 3.91 7.97 -34.70
C SER A 650 5.21 8.49 -35.30
N GLY A 651 6.35 7.82 -35.06
CA GLY A 651 7.67 8.29 -35.48
C GLY A 651 8.10 9.61 -34.82
N SER A 652 7.47 10.00 -33.71
CA SER A 652 7.77 11.25 -33.00
C SER A 652 9.17 11.23 -32.37
N ALA A 653 9.69 12.43 -32.10
CA ALA A 653 11.03 12.64 -31.58
C ALA A 653 11.27 11.97 -30.23
N ILE A 654 12.54 11.64 -29.99
CA ILE A 654 13.02 11.19 -28.70
C ILE A 654 14.21 12.02 -28.22
N VAL A 655 14.21 12.35 -26.93
CA VAL A 655 15.27 13.10 -26.27
C VAL A 655 15.90 12.26 -25.17
N PHE A 656 17.23 12.12 -25.19
CA PHE A 656 18.01 11.43 -24.18
C PHE A 656 18.82 12.44 -23.35
N ASP A 657 18.63 12.45 -22.03
CA ASP A 657 19.39 13.24 -21.07
C ASP A 657 20.41 12.35 -20.33
N ASP A 658 21.65 12.41 -20.77
CA ASP A 658 22.79 11.62 -20.28
C ASP A 658 22.51 10.09 -20.23
N PRO A 659 22.20 9.46 -21.38
CA PRO A 659 21.73 8.06 -21.42
C PRO A 659 22.79 7.03 -21.01
N VAL A 660 24.05 7.43 -20.88
CA VAL A 660 25.19 6.54 -20.63
C VAL A 660 25.90 6.74 -19.29
N SER A 661 25.30 7.49 -18.36
CA SER A 661 25.89 7.61 -17.03
C SER A 661 26.03 6.22 -16.37
N SER A 662 27.17 6.00 -15.70
CA SER A 662 27.52 4.74 -15.04
C SER A 662 27.61 3.51 -15.98
N LEU A 663 27.64 3.69 -17.31
CA LEU A 663 27.89 2.61 -18.26
C LEU A 663 29.39 2.45 -18.56
N ASP A 664 29.83 1.20 -18.70
CA ASP A 664 31.16 0.91 -19.24
C ASP A 664 31.26 1.24 -20.73
N HIS A 665 32.48 1.33 -21.23
CA HIS A 665 32.77 1.61 -22.63
C HIS A 665 32.18 0.60 -23.66
N LEU A 666 31.86 -0.66 -23.30
CA LEU A 666 31.28 -1.64 -24.22
C LEU A 666 29.79 -1.33 -24.41
N ARG A 667 29.09 -1.08 -23.31
CA ARG A 667 27.68 -0.70 -23.30
C ARG A 667 27.46 0.66 -23.98
N ARG A 668 28.33 1.65 -23.73
CA ARG A 668 28.30 2.95 -24.43
C ARG A 668 28.31 2.80 -25.95
N ASN A 669 29.20 1.95 -26.47
CA ASN A 669 29.29 1.69 -27.91
C ASN A 669 28.02 1.02 -28.47
N ARG A 670 27.42 0.08 -27.73
CA ARG A 670 26.14 -0.57 -28.11
C ARG A 670 24.97 0.41 -28.09
N VAL A 671 24.89 1.27 -27.06
CA VAL A 671 23.89 2.34 -26.98
C VAL A 671 24.05 3.30 -28.16
N ALA A 672 25.27 3.78 -28.44
CA ALA A 672 25.52 4.67 -29.58
C ALA A 672 25.07 4.05 -30.91
N HIS A 673 25.32 2.75 -31.10
CA HIS A 673 24.88 2.03 -32.28
C HIS A 673 23.36 1.96 -32.41
N ARG A 674 22.63 1.61 -31.34
CA ARG A 674 21.15 1.62 -31.36
C ARG A 674 20.58 3.01 -31.57
N LEU A 675 21.15 4.06 -30.97
CA LEU A 675 20.68 5.43 -31.20
C LEU A 675 20.90 5.88 -32.65
N ALA A 676 22.03 5.53 -33.26
CA ALA A 676 22.28 5.78 -34.68
C ALA A 676 21.29 5.04 -35.60
N GLN A 677 20.90 3.80 -35.25
CA GLN A 677 19.87 3.06 -35.98
C GLN A 677 18.49 3.68 -35.80
N LEU A 678 18.15 4.14 -34.60
CA LEU A 678 16.88 4.80 -34.30
C LEU A 678 16.73 6.12 -35.07
N ALA A 679 17.83 6.87 -35.23
CA ALA A 679 17.89 8.13 -35.95
C ALA A 679 17.48 8.04 -37.44
N LYS A 680 17.42 6.82 -38.01
CA LYS A 680 16.92 6.59 -39.37
C LYS A 680 15.40 6.70 -39.50
N SER A 681 14.67 6.45 -38.42
CA SER A 681 13.20 6.39 -38.43
C SER A 681 12.52 7.53 -37.69
N ARG A 682 13.28 8.31 -36.90
CA ARG A 682 12.77 9.46 -36.12
C ARG A 682 13.89 10.42 -35.73
N GLN A 683 13.52 11.62 -35.30
CA GLN A 683 14.45 12.57 -34.68
C GLN A 683 14.96 12.02 -33.33
N VAL A 684 16.28 11.97 -33.16
CA VAL A 684 16.94 11.57 -31.91
C VAL A 684 17.79 12.73 -31.41
N VAL A 685 17.55 13.18 -30.19
CA VAL A 685 18.29 14.26 -29.54
C VAL A 685 19.02 13.70 -28.33
N VAL A 686 20.32 13.95 -28.18
CA VAL A 686 21.14 13.39 -27.10
C VAL A 686 21.90 14.50 -26.38
N PHE A 687 21.55 14.77 -25.13
CA PHE A 687 22.35 15.59 -24.22
C PHE A 687 23.41 14.72 -23.56
N THR A 688 24.68 15.13 -23.64
CA THR A 688 25.79 14.40 -22.99
C THR A 688 26.90 15.35 -22.55
N HIS A 689 27.64 14.95 -21.53
CA HIS A 689 28.91 15.57 -21.14
C HIS A 689 30.13 14.69 -21.45
N ASP A 690 29.89 13.45 -21.91
CA ASP A 690 30.91 12.44 -22.15
C ASP A 690 31.43 12.54 -23.60
N ALA A 691 32.67 13.01 -23.75
CA ALA A 691 33.32 13.14 -25.05
C ALA A 691 33.57 11.78 -25.75
N SER A 692 33.81 10.70 -25.00
CA SER A 692 33.97 9.36 -25.57
C SER A 692 32.67 8.86 -26.20
N PHE A 693 31.53 9.20 -25.59
CA PHE A 693 30.22 8.85 -26.14
C PHE A 693 29.88 9.66 -27.40
N VAL A 694 30.25 10.94 -27.45
CA VAL A 694 30.12 11.76 -28.68
C VAL A 694 30.90 11.13 -29.84
N LEU A 695 32.10 10.62 -29.58
CA LEU A 695 32.88 9.91 -30.58
C LEU A 695 32.18 8.63 -31.06
N PHE A 696 31.70 7.79 -30.14
CA PHE A 696 30.95 6.58 -30.51
C PHE A 696 29.70 6.91 -31.33
N LEU A 697 28.95 7.95 -30.97
CA LEU A 697 27.79 8.40 -31.75
C LEU A 697 28.19 8.84 -33.17
N THR A 698 29.30 9.57 -33.30
CA THR A 698 29.83 10.00 -34.59
C THR A 698 30.24 8.82 -35.47
N GLU A 699 30.98 7.86 -34.90
CA GLU A 699 31.40 6.66 -35.62
C GLU A 699 30.20 5.80 -36.04
N LYS A 700 29.26 5.56 -35.13
CA LYS A 700 28.07 4.74 -35.40
C LYS A 700 27.07 5.40 -36.33
N ALA A 701 26.90 6.72 -36.27
CA ALA A 701 26.11 7.45 -37.26
C ALA A 701 26.70 7.31 -38.66
N LYS A 702 28.04 7.36 -38.80
CA LYS A 702 28.71 7.15 -40.08
C LYS A 702 28.57 5.73 -40.60
N GLU A 703 28.74 4.72 -39.74
CA GLU A 703 28.53 3.30 -40.09
C GLU A 703 27.11 3.04 -40.59
N GLU A 704 26.13 3.61 -39.88
CA GLU A 704 24.71 3.45 -40.19
C GLU A 704 24.23 4.37 -41.33
N ARG A 705 25.04 5.36 -41.75
CA ARG A 705 24.66 6.43 -42.69
C ARG A 705 23.47 7.28 -42.20
N ALA A 706 23.40 7.52 -40.89
CA ALA A 706 22.45 8.45 -40.29
C ALA A 706 23.02 9.88 -40.33
N SER A 707 22.17 10.88 -40.56
CA SER A 707 22.57 12.29 -40.41
C SER A 707 22.87 12.60 -38.95
N ILE A 708 23.92 13.39 -38.72
CA ILE A 708 24.34 13.80 -37.38
C ILE A 708 24.67 15.30 -37.37
N GLU A 709 24.08 16.01 -36.41
CA GLU A 709 24.34 17.42 -36.14
C GLU A 709 24.80 17.62 -34.70
N PHE A 710 25.50 18.72 -34.45
CA PHE A 710 26.10 19.01 -33.15
C PHE A 710 25.72 20.38 -32.64
N GLN A 711 25.43 20.44 -31.34
CA GLN A 711 25.24 21.65 -30.57
C GLN A 711 26.17 21.61 -29.37
N THR A 712 26.77 22.75 -29.03
CA THR A 712 27.50 22.89 -27.76
C THR A 712 26.80 23.88 -26.86
N ILE A 713 26.52 23.47 -25.62
CA ILE A 713 26.06 24.35 -24.55
C ILE A 713 27.27 24.70 -23.67
N GLN A 714 27.52 25.99 -23.49
CA GLN A 714 28.66 26.52 -22.76
C GLN A 714 28.24 27.43 -21.61
N ARG A 715 29.16 27.62 -20.68
CA ARG A 715 29.08 28.65 -19.66
C ARG A 715 29.87 29.87 -20.11
N GLU A 716 29.19 31.00 -20.22
CA GLU A 716 29.82 32.30 -20.47
C GLU A 716 29.92 33.10 -19.16
N TYR A 717 30.54 34.28 -19.21
CA TYR A 717 30.66 35.17 -18.07
C TYR A 717 29.29 35.55 -17.49
N ALA A 718 28.32 35.84 -18.36
CA ALA A 718 26.95 36.17 -17.94
C ALA A 718 26.25 34.99 -17.24
N GLY A 719 26.65 33.75 -17.53
CA GLY A 719 26.07 32.55 -16.94
C GLY A 719 26.05 31.35 -17.89
N PRO A 720 25.51 30.21 -17.43
CA PRO A 720 25.34 29.01 -18.24
C PRO A 720 24.26 29.16 -19.33
N GLY A 721 24.33 28.28 -20.33
CA GLY A 721 23.28 28.03 -21.30
C GLY A 721 23.44 28.70 -22.66
N SER A 722 24.62 29.22 -22.99
CA SER A 722 24.91 29.74 -24.33
C SER A 722 25.09 28.60 -25.33
N CYS A 723 24.36 28.65 -26.44
CA CYS A 723 24.35 27.62 -27.48
C CYS A 723 25.22 28.02 -28.69
N ALA A 724 25.94 27.06 -29.25
CA ALA A 724 26.71 27.20 -30.47
C ALA A 724 26.52 26.00 -31.39
N ASP A 725 26.30 26.26 -32.69
CA ASP A 725 26.14 25.27 -33.77
C ASP A 725 27.49 24.64 -34.16
N ASP A 726 28.23 24.12 -33.19
CA ASP A 726 29.57 23.58 -33.40
C ASP A 726 29.96 22.56 -32.33
N VAL A 727 31.01 21.79 -32.57
CA VAL A 727 31.62 20.85 -31.61
C VAL A 727 32.79 21.50 -30.86
N PRO A 728 33.14 21.01 -29.65
CA PRO A 728 34.38 21.38 -28.96
C PRO A 728 35.61 21.22 -29.85
N TRP A 729 36.65 22.01 -29.56
CA TRP A 729 37.90 22.02 -30.33
C TRP A 729 38.52 20.62 -30.46
N GLU A 730 38.49 19.85 -29.39
CA GLU A 730 39.01 18.49 -29.27
C GLU A 730 38.32 17.52 -30.24
N GLN A 731 37.07 17.81 -30.62
CA GLN A 731 36.22 16.97 -31.48
C GLN A 731 36.10 17.50 -32.91
N LYS A 732 36.66 18.69 -33.22
CA LYS A 732 36.68 19.22 -34.59
C LYS A 732 37.54 18.35 -35.50
N SER A 733 37.12 18.21 -36.76
CA SER A 733 37.99 17.67 -37.81
C SER A 733 39.13 18.63 -38.11
N VAL A 734 40.20 18.12 -38.72
CA VAL A 734 41.36 18.91 -39.14
C VAL A 734 40.94 20.12 -39.99
N GLU A 735 40.00 19.94 -40.92
CA GLU A 735 39.49 21.01 -41.78
C GLU A 735 38.73 22.08 -41.00
N LYS A 736 37.88 21.67 -40.06
CA LYS A 736 37.13 22.60 -39.18
C LYS A 736 38.08 23.38 -38.27
N ARG A 737 39.15 22.75 -37.78
CA ARG A 737 40.20 23.43 -36.99
C ARG A 737 40.92 24.49 -37.82
N ILE A 738 41.30 24.16 -39.04
CA ILE A 738 41.91 25.12 -39.99
C ILE A 738 40.97 26.31 -40.22
N ALA A 739 39.71 26.06 -40.57
CA ALA A 739 38.74 27.13 -40.83
C ALA A 739 38.53 28.04 -39.60
N ALA A 740 38.51 27.48 -38.39
CA ALA A 740 38.41 28.24 -37.15
C ALA A 740 39.67 29.10 -36.88
N MET A 741 40.87 28.55 -37.12
CA MET A 741 42.13 29.31 -37.00
C MET A 741 42.17 30.46 -38.01
N GLU A 742 41.79 30.22 -39.27
CA GLU A 742 41.75 31.28 -40.29
C GLU A 742 40.76 32.39 -39.95
N HIS A 743 39.60 32.04 -39.39
CA HIS A 743 38.65 33.04 -38.91
C HIS A 743 39.25 33.91 -37.80
N ARG A 744 39.98 33.31 -36.86
CA ARG A 744 40.66 34.05 -35.79
C ARG A 744 41.81 34.92 -36.32
N ILE A 745 42.62 34.39 -37.24
CA ILE A 745 43.70 35.12 -37.91
C ILE A 745 43.17 36.37 -38.63
N ARG A 746 42.06 36.27 -39.39
CA ARG A 746 41.43 37.43 -40.04
C ARG A 746 41.02 38.54 -39.07
N ASN A 747 40.76 38.19 -37.82
CA ASN A 747 40.35 39.11 -36.77
C ASN A 747 41.51 39.53 -35.84
N ALA A 748 42.70 38.95 -35.95
CA ALA A 748 43.82 39.18 -35.04
C ALA A 748 44.30 40.65 -35.07
N ASP A 749 44.30 41.30 -36.24
CA ASP A 749 44.58 42.75 -36.34
C ASP A 749 43.56 43.58 -35.55
N SER A 750 42.29 43.18 -35.53
CA SER A 750 41.28 43.84 -34.71
C SER A 750 41.55 43.63 -33.22
N VAL A 751 42.09 42.48 -32.80
CA VAL A 751 42.47 42.22 -31.40
C VAL A 751 43.62 43.14 -31.00
N TRP A 752 44.66 43.27 -31.83
CA TRP A 752 45.76 44.21 -31.59
C TRP A 752 45.25 45.65 -31.44
N ARG A 753 44.42 46.11 -32.39
CA ARG A 753 43.92 47.49 -32.42
C ARG A 753 42.98 47.83 -31.27
N LYS A 754 42.14 46.88 -30.84
CA LYS A 754 41.10 47.14 -29.81
C LYS A 754 41.56 46.80 -28.39
N SER A 755 42.41 45.78 -28.25
CA SER A 755 42.73 45.17 -26.96
C SER A 755 44.22 45.21 -26.62
N GLY A 756 45.06 45.77 -27.50
CA GLY A 756 46.48 46.03 -27.25
C GLY A 756 47.39 44.81 -27.41
N ALA A 757 48.66 45.01 -27.05
CA ALA A 757 49.75 44.08 -27.38
C ALA A 757 49.68 42.75 -26.63
N GLU A 758 49.29 42.78 -25.36
CA GLU A 758 49.19 41.59 -24.53
C GLU A 758 48.06 40.65 -25.00
N ALA A 759 46.91 41.21 -25.39
CA ALA A 759 45.79 40.44 -25.93
C ALA A 759 46.16 39.78 -27.27
N TYR A 760 46.92 40.49 -28.11
CA TYR A 760 47.44 39.91 -29.34
C TYR A 760 48.50 38.83 -29.10
N ASP A 761 49.42 39.00 -28.14
CA ASP A 761 50.33 37.91 -27.71
C ASP A 761 49.51 36.68 -27.33
N ALA A 762 48.54 36.82 -26.43
CA ALA A 762 47.69 35.70 -26.03
C ALA A 762 46.97 35.02 -27.21
N GLU A 763 46.44 35.81 -28.15
CA GLU A 763 45.78 35.32 -29.37
C GLU A 763 46.75 34.53 -30.26
N VAL A 764 47.94 35.07 -30.51
CA VAL A 764 49.00 34.42 -31.30
C VAL A 764 49.46 33.13 -30.62
N ARG A 765 49.73 33.15 -29.32
CA ARG A 765 50.16 31.97 -28.56
C ARG A 765 49.10 30.87 -28.60
N TRP A 766 47.81 31.24 -28.48
CA TRP A 766 46.71 30.30 -28.65
C TRP A 766 46.67 29.72 -30.07
N LEU A 767 46.79 30.56 -31.11
CA LEU A 767 46.77 30.12 -32.51
C LEU A 767 47.88 29.11 -32.81
N TYR A 768 49.09 29.31 -32.31
CA TYR A 768 50.19 28.36 -32.51
C TYR A 768 50.07 27.09 -31.65
N GLY A 769 49.42 27.17 -30.48
CA GLY A 769 49.00 25.98 -29.74
C GLY A 769 48.00 25.15 -30.55
N ALA A 770 46.95 25.81 -31.05
CA ALA A 770 45.92 25.21 -31.90
C ALA A 770 46.50 24.62 -33.20
N LEU A 771 47.45 25.32 -33.84
CA LEU A 771 48.11 24.86 -35.06
C LEU A 771 48.93 23.60 -34.78
N ARG A 772 49.68 23.56 -33.67
CA ARG A 772 50.43 22.37 -33.24
C ARG A 772 49.50 21.18 -33.01
N GLU A 773 48.43 21.36 -32.25
CA GLU A 773 47.43 20.30 -32.02
C GLU A 773 46.80 19.81 -33.34
N THR A 774 46.63 20.72 -34.31
CA THR A 774 46.08 20.37 -35.63
C THR A 774 47.09 19.59 -36.46
N TRP A 775 48.39 19.90 -36.39
CA TRP A 775 49.46 19.08 -36.99
C TRP A 775 49.47 17.66 -36.43
N GLU A 776 49.46 17.53 -35.10
CA GLU A 776 49.47 16.23 -34.41
C GLU A 776 48.24 15.39 -34.82
N GLN A 777 47.05 16.00 -34.84
CA GLN A 777 45.83 15.33 -35.30
C GLN A 777 45.87 15.00 -36.79
N ALA A 778 46.42 15.87 -37.63
CA ALA A 778 46.56 15.63 -39.07
C ALA A 778 47.51 14.46 -39.36
N VAL A 779 48.61 14.32 -38.61
CA VAL A 779 49.47 13.14 -38.71
C VAL A 779 48.68 11.87 -38.36
N ALA A 780 47.98 11.85 -37.23
CA ALA A 780 47.22 10.67 -36.80
C ALA A 780 46.08 10.30 -37.78
N MET A 781 45.29 11.29 -38.20
CA MET A 781 44.07 11.04 -38.99
C MET A 781 44.33 10.99 -40.50
N LYS A 782 45.24 11.82 -41.02
CA LYS A 782 45.44 12.01 -42.47
C LYS A 782 46.64 11.23 -42.98
N LEU A 783 47.79 11.31 -42.33
CA LEU A 783 48.99 10.57 -42.75
C LEU A 783 48.86 9.09 -42.36
N LEU A 784 48.57 8.81 -41.08
CA LEU A 784 48.42 7.46 -40.54
C LEU A 784 47.04 6.83 -40.80
N LYS A 785 46.12 7.53 -41.48
CA LYS A 785 44.78 7.05 -41.87
C LYS A 785 43.92 6.52 -40.71
N ASP A 786 44.07 7.06 -39.50
CA ASP A 786 43.47 6.53 -38.27
C ASP A 786 43.84 5.06 -37.98
N VAL A 787 45.02 4.59 -38.43
CA VAL A 787 45.61 3.32 -37.93
C VAL A 787 45.78 3.41 -36.42
N VAL A 788 46.22 4.56 -35.93
CA VAL A 788 46.26 4.93 -34.51
C VAL A 788 45.43 6.20 -34.33
N SER A 789 44.34 6.11 -33.56
CA SER A 789 43.50 7.26 -33.23
C SER A 789 43.35 7.36 -31.71
N PRO A 790 43.46 8.56 -31.14
CA PRO A 790 43.03 8.81 -29.77
C PRO A 790 41.59 8.29 -29.61
N PHE A 791 41.31 7.63 -28.48
CA PHE A 791 40.00 7.11 -28.10
C PHE A 791 39.45 5.88 -28.86
N ARG A 792 40.15 5.33 -29.87
CA ARG A 792 39.87 3.97 -30.37
C ARG A 792 40.52 2.92 -29.49
N ARG A 793 39.81 1.82 -29.24
CA ARG A 793 40.30 0.70 -28.39
C ARG A 793 41.46 -0.10 -28.99
N GLY A 794 41.72 0.02 -30.29
CA GLY A 794 42.70 -0.81 -30.97
C GLY A 794 43.29 -0.14 -32.19
N VAL A 795 44.45 -0.67 -32.59
CA VAL A 795 45.14 -0.30 -33.83
C VAL A 795 44.41 -0.94 -35.01
N ASP A 796 44.03 -0.15 -36.01
CA ASP A 796 43.32 -0.65 -37.19
C ASP A 796 44.31 -1.26 -38.20
N ILE A 797 44.67 -2.52 -37.97
CA ILE A 797 45.63 -3.29 -38.79
C ILE A 797 45.14 -3.39 -40.25
N GLY A 798 43.83 -3.44 -40.49
CA GLY A 798 43.26 -3.52 -41.84
C GLY A 798 43.63 -2.31 -42.70
N LYS A 799 43.72 -1.12 -42.08
CA LYS A 799 44.10 0.11 -42.77
C LYS A 799 45.58 0.18 -43.16
N LEU A 800 46.45 -0.68 -42.61
CA LEU A 800 47.86 -0.76 -43.02
C LEU A 800 48.00 -1.03 -44.52
N LYS A 801 47.07 -1.80 -45.12
CA LYS A 801 47.06 -2.08 -46.57
C LYS A 801 46.92 -0.81 -47.42
N THR A 802 46.35 0.24 -46.85
CA THR A 802 46.15 1.52 -47.51
C THR A 802 47.16 2.57 -47.06
N LEU A 803 47.98 2.27 -46.05
CA LEU A 803 48.93 3.22 -45.49
C LEU A 803 50.09 3.42 -46.47
N SER A 804 50.40 4.68 -46.79
CA SER A 804 51.52 5.06 -47.63
C SER A 804 52.19 6.26 -46.99
N VAL A 805 53.37 6.02 -46.41
CA VAL A 805 54.16 7.01 -45.68
C VAL A 805 55.58 6.95 -46.22
N SER A 806 56.13 8.10 -46.56
CA SER A 806 57.51 8.29 -46.98
C SER A 806 58.26 9.18 -45.97
N PRO A 807 59.60 9.13 -45.91
CA PRO A 807 60.36 10.04 -45.05
C PRO A 807 60.08 11.53 -45.31
N ALA A 808 59.84 11.91 -46.56
CA ALA A 808 59.51 13.29 -46.94
C ALA A 808 58.21 13.80 -46.29
N ASP A 809 57.28 12.89 -45.94
CA ASP A 809 56.01 13.26 -45.30
C ASP A 809 56.16 13.82 -43.90
N ALA A 810 57.28 13.51 -43.24
CA ALA A 810 57.60 13.99 -41.91
C ALA A 810 58.12 15.44 -41.92
N GLU A 811 58.66 15.94 -43.04
CA GLU A 811 59.28 17.26 -43.12
C GLU A 811 58.31 18.38 -42.74
N GLY A 812 57.09 18.35 -43.29
CA GLY A 812 56.03 19.33 -43.00
C GLY A 812 55.65 19.36 -41.51
N PRO A 813 55.20 18.24 -40.91
CA PRO A 813 54.87 18.16 -39.49
C PRO A 813 56.02 18.52 -38.57
N LEU A 814 57.26 18.09 -38.87
CA LEU A 814 58.44 18.42 -38.05
C LEU A 814 58.75 19.92 -38.09
N ALA A 815 58.75 20.54 -39.28
CA ALA A 815 58.95 21.98 -39.43
C ALA A 815 57.82 22.77 -38.76
N GLY A 816 56.57 22.35 -38.97
CA GLY A 816 55.38 22.94 -38.34
C GLY A 816 55.44 22.85 -36.82
N GLN A 817 55.82 21.70 -36.26
CA GLN A 817 55.99 21.51 -34.82
C GLN A 817 57.11 22.39 -34.26
N ALA A 818 58.26 22.48 -34.94
CA ALA A 818 59.36 23.34 -34.52
C ALA A 818 58.95 24.81 -34.51
N ARG A 819 58.31 25.28 -35.60
CA ARG A 819 57.76 26.63 -35.74
C ARG A 819 56.75 26.94 -34.64
N CYS A 820 55.79 26.04 -34.40
CA CYS A 820 54.80 26.23 -33.35
C CYS A 820 55.42 26.20 -31.96
N SER A 821 56.39 25.32 -31.68
CA SER A 821 57.05 25.22 -30.37
C SER A 821 57.91 26.44 -30.05
N ALA A 822 58.48 27.07 -31.07
CA ALA A 822 59.16 28.35 -30.92
C ALA A 822 58.18 29.47 -30.53
N ILE A 823 56.89 29.37 -30.86
CA ILE A 823 55.93 30.46 -30.64
C ILE A 823 54.93 30.17 -29.53
N LEU A 824 54.50 28.95 -29.24
CA LEU A 824 53.54 28.71 -28.15
C LEU A 824 54.19 28.89 -26.76
N ARG A 825 53.36 29.09 -25.73
CA ARG A 825 53.83 29.06 -24.33
C ARG A 825 53.93 27.60 -23.88
N GLY A 826 55.15 27.13 -23.63
CA GLY A 826 55.39 25.71 -23.27
C GLY A 826 56.86 25.34 -23.02
N HIS A 827 57.80 26.22 -23.39
CA HIS A 827 59.22 26.09 -23.08
C HIS A 827 59.77 27.42 -22.53
N THR A 828 60.74 27.35 -21.61
CA THR A 828 61.47 28.55 -21.15
C THR A 828 62.31 29.08 -22.30
N LYS A 829 62.07 30.32 -22.71
CA LYS A 829 62.84 30.99 -23.77
C LYS A 829 64.04 31.72 -23.19
N SER A 830 65.13 31.80 -23.95
CA SER A 830 66.28 32.63 -23.56
C SER A 830 65.85 34.11 -23.51
N PRO A 831 66.11 34.83 -22.41
CA PRO A 831 65.83 36.27 -22.31
C PRO A 831 66.51 37.11 -23.41
N GLU A 832 67.62 36.61 -23.96
CA GLU A 832 68.44 37.30 -24.95
C GLU A 832 67.85 37.27 -26.37
N LEU A 833 66.91 36.37 -26.67
CA LEU A 833 66.41 36.15 -28.03
C LEU A 833 65.30 37.13 -28.47
N ASN A 834 64.69 37.87 -27.54
CA ASN A 834 63.65 38.91 -27.74
C ASN A 834 62.78 38.72 -29.01
N GLU A 835 62.23 37.52 -29.18
CA GLU A 835 61.59 37.10 -30.43
C GLU A 835 60.30 37.89 -30.69
N SER A 836 60.22 38.53 -31.86
CA SER A 836 59.01 39.21 -32.30
C SER A 836 57.86 38.23 -32.54
N LEU A 837 56.65 38.69 -32.24
CA LEU A 837 55.45 37.91 -32.52
C LEU A 837 55.15 37.89 -34.03
N PRO A 838 54.71 36.74 -34.56
CA PRO A 838 54.23 36.65 -35.93
C PRO A 838 53.14 37.67 -36.28
N THR A 839 53.24 38.20 -37.49
CA THR A 839 52.21 39.02 -38.13
C THR A 839 51.04 38.17 -38.63
N VAL A 840 49.92 38.81 -38.94
CA VAL A 840 48.75 38.14 -39.54
C VAL A 840 49.11 37.41 -40.85
N ALA A 841 49.99 38.00 -41.66
CA ALA A 841 50.46 37.39 -42.90
C ALA A 841 51.29 36.12 -42.65
N GLU A 842 52.19 36.15 -41.67
CA GLU A 842 52.99 34.97 -41.28
C GLU A 842 52.13 33.87 -40.67
N MET A 843 51.16 34.20 -39.81
CA MET A 843 50.21 33.22 -39.27
C MET A 843 49.38 32.57 -40.37
N ALA A 844 48.90 33.36 -41.33
CA ALA A 844 48.15 32.84 -42.47
C ALA A 844 49.00 31.91 -43.34
N ALA A 845 50.28 32.25 -43.57
CA ALA A 845 51.23 31.42 -44.32
C ALA A 845 51.52 30.10 -43.60
N ASP A 846 51.68 30.12 -42.28
CA ASP A 846 51.92 28.92 -41.47
C ASP A 846 50.70 27.97 -41.52
N VAL A 847 49.47 28.49 -41.45
CA VAL A 847 48.24 27.67 -41.64
C VAL A 847 48.10 27.18 -43.09
N ALA A 848 48.46 27.99 -44.07
CA ALA A 848 48.46 27.59 -45.49
C ALA A 848 49.45 26.46 -45.76
N THR A 849 50.59 26.42 -45.07
CA THR A 849 51.58 25.33 -45.15
C THR A 849 50.98 24.00 -44.71
N LEU A 850 50.24 23.98 -43.58
CA LEU A 850 49.48 22.79 -43.15
C LEU A 850 48.46 22.36 -44.21
N ARG A 851 47.72 23.30 -44.79
CA ARG A 851 46.73 22.98 -45.84
C ARG A 851 47.38 22.42 -47.10
N ALA A 852 48.51 22.98 -47.54
CA ALA A 852 49.25 22.49 -48.70
C ALA A 852 49.75 21.06 -48.47
N TRP A 853 50.32 20.79 -47.29
CA TRP A 853 50.72 19.45 -46.90
C TRP A 853 49.53 18.46 -46.90
N LEU A 854 48.39 18.85 -46.35
CA LEU A 854 47.17 18.03 -46.38
C LEU A 854 46.71 17.70 -47.80
N ALA A 855 46.73 18.70 -48.69
CA ALA A 855 46.35 18.50 -50.09
C ALA A 855 47.30 17.53 -50.82
N GLU A 856 48.59 17.55 -50.50
CA GLU A 856 49.58 16.64 -51.06
C GLU A 856 49.35 15.20 -50.58
N ILE A 857 49.10 15.02 -49.28
CA ILE A 857 48.75 13.73 -48.68
C ILE A 857 47.45 13.19 -49.28
N ASP A 858 46.41 14.02 -49.43
CA ASP A 858 45.13 13.61 -50.01
C ASP A 858 45.23 13.32 -51.51
N LYS A 859 46.06 14.05 -52.27
CA LYS A 859 46.36 13.75 -53.68
C LYS A 859 46.99 12.37 -53.83
N ARG A 860 47.98 12.02 -52.99
CA ARG A 860 48.60 10.69 -53.00
C ARG A 860 47.65 9.58 -52.57
N LYS A 861 46.64 9.87 -51.74
CA LYS A 861 45.56 8.91 -51.44
C LYS A 861 44.70 8.59 -52.66
N SER A 862 44.37 9.60 -53.46
CA SER A 862 43.53 9.41 -54.65
C SER A 862 44.20 8.54 -55.72
N SER A 863 45.54 8.55 -55.81
CA SER A 863 46.31 7.68 -56.71
C SER A 863 46.46 6.23 -56.22
N LEU A 864 46.16 5.94 -54.95
CA LEU A 864 46.25 4.60 -54.33
C LEU A 864 44.88 3.93 -54.12
N ALA A 865 43.78 4.58 -54.53
CA ALA A 865 42.47 3.95 -54.54
C ALA A 865 42.44 2.82 -55.59
N PRO A 866 41.97 1.60 -55.27
CA PRO A 866 41.97 0.52 -56.25
C PRO A 866 41.08 0.89 -57.43
N SER A 867 41.65 0.96 -58.63
CA SER A 867 40.86 0.73 -59.84
C SER A 867 40.21 -0.64 -59.71
N ALA A 868 38.88 -0.69 -59.85
CA ALA A 868 38.06 -1.89 -59.72
C ALA A 868 38.74 -3.17 -60.23
N LEU A 869 39.11 -4.07 -59.31
CA LEU A 869 39.39 -5.46 -59.63
C LEU A 869 38.04 -6.13 -59.93
N ARG A 870 37.69 -6.16 -61.22
CA ARG A 870 36.89 -7.24 -61.81
C ARG A 870 37.74 -8.51 -61.79
N ALA A 871 37.27 -9.54 -61.09
CA ALA A 871 37.52 -10.98 -61.33
C ALA A 871 36.71 -11.73 -60.25
N ASP A 872 35.62 -12.40 -60.63
CA ASP A 872 35.61 -13.84 -60.93
C ASP A 872 36.28 -14.68 -59.84
N VAL A 873 35.48 -15.30 -58.97
CA VAL A 873 35.55 -16.74 -58.66
C VAL A 873 34.17 -17.18 -58.13
N SER A 874 33.66 -18.21 -58.81
CA SER A 874 32.50 -19.09 -58.60
C SER A 874 32.21 -19.57 -57.19
#